data_AF-A0A971TNX4-F1
#
_entry.id   AF-A0A971TNX4-F1
#
_cell.length_a   1.000
_cell.length_b   1.000
_cell.length_c   1.000
_cell.angle_alpha   90.00
_cell.angle_beta   90.00
_cell.angle_gamma   90.00
#
_symmetry.space_group_name_H-M   'P 1'
#
loop_
_entity.id
_entity.type
_entity.pdbx_description
1 polymer ?
#
loop_
_entity_poly.entity_id
_entity_poly.type
_entity_poly.pdbx_seq_one_letter_code
_entity_poly.pdbx_strand_id
1 'polypeptide(L)'
;MAPSVGLGLSVALLWCAPLLAQPLSLLPVDDPDATAPLLPAGVSRCAPVLCGDYAHVWGESDGTQVVQFFGEFTLHLGDRRLQSQESVIWIQRARWHDLAYYHFEVCLSQQAKVRDSAGTLTSGQMLFVTFNTTEPPVVEADATTDAPGTDSSLYRAAVDVRALVRQGEGADVSPAGLAVLEPGVPRIPPRPEARPVVRHWADDVVVDQHRRLITATGNVYVSQGLIDSGDFMEIRADAAVLFLAEPPPSPAKGLAPPNGPVPATEPFPEERPVAESGRTSGEGVAGIGDLGSGVSDAVAGVYLRGDVVLTRGERMIRAAELYYDFENNRALILDAVMRAMAPGRDLPIYVRAEQVRQLSSTEYVAQGALVTNSEFYTPHIHLGAERVHLTDLTSRDESGQITGLMAGRYRMHDVTLNLEGVPLAYWPYTAGDFRQSETAIRSIRTAYRENDGLVFQSKWYLFNLLGVEDPKGVDGALRLDYMSKRGPGVGVDVDYEQETSYGLFRGYYIHDTGTDNLGPFRDEEPDTENRGRVTWRHRELLGQGWELTLEGSWISDPSFLEEYFEGEFEEGKEQETLAYLKKQQDNWALTALVQYRMLDFLTQTEHWPDLAFRWVGEPLAEIASFYHESHFGFARYLPDNRRLFDKLRIRDNTGRTDLTMRTDTRNEIDLPIKLGSVNLVPYATGRAGYWDGSADDGSRDRLFGSLGMRAGTQFWRLFEDVSSDLLDVHGVRHVIEPQATAWMSQTNSDSIQLSPFQYGVETIDDFYGSSVALRQRWQTKRGGPGNWRVVDWITFDIELNLYGNAPHYMDRTIGRFYDHRPENSIARNHIRTDASYRVSDTTTVLADANFDLNDGSMDMLNVSYAVERSPRLSYFIGYRRIGDTDSNLIGFGANYEIDVKHRVAVRSYYDLDRNNLDQLDVTLVRKFPRWYAALTFGLDRITEDFSVGVSVWPEGAPGAAIGHKRYTSLATSTGIRPED
;
A
#
# COMPACT_ATOMS: atom_id res chain seq x y z
N MET A 1 -67.66 -11.65 -43.91
CA MET A 1 -66.77 -12.66 -44.52
C MET A 1 -65.37 -12.46 -43.96
N ALA A 2 -64.68 -13.56 -43.69
CA ALA A 2 -63.53 -13.69 -42.79
C ALA A 2 -62.29 -12.83 -43.13
N PRO A 3 -61.45 -12.51 -42.11
CA PRO A 3 -60.12 -11.91 -42.23
C PRO A 3 -58.98 -12.94 -42.03
N SER A 4 -57.74 -12.58 -42.40
CA SER A 4 -56.48 -13.22 -41.95
C SER A 4 -55.41 -12.12 -41.82
N VAL A 5 -55.12 -11.59 -40.61
CA VAL A 5 -54.20 -12.06 -39.53
C VAL A 5 -52.72 -11.72 -39.86
N GLY A 6 -51.92 -11.00 -39.06
CA GLY A 6 -52.02 -10.30 -37.75
C GLY A 6 -50.75 -9.42 -37.57
N LEU A 7 -50.75 -8.19 -37.02
CA LEU A 7 -50.84 -7.77 -35.60
C LEU A 7 -49.98 -8.63 -34.65
N GLY A 8 -49.10 -8.11 -33.79
CA GLY A 8 -48.80 -6.75 -33.33
C GLY A 8 -48.20 -6.82 -31.91
N LEU A 9 -47.36 -5.83 -31.59
CA LEU A 9 -47.00 -5.27 -30.26
C LEU A 9 -47.39 -6.03 -28.97
N SER A 10 -46.47 -6.10 -27.99
CA SER A 10 -46.52 -5.27 -26.74
C SER A 10 -45.64 -5.82 -25.59
N VAL A 11 -44.96 -4.86 -24.95
CA VAL A 11 -44.49 -4.75 -23.55
C VAL A 11 -45.19 -5.64 -22.50
N ALA A 12 -44.42 -6.26 -21.59
CA ALA A 12 -44.76 -6.43 -20.16
C ALA A 12 -43.56 -6.88 -19.29
N LEU A 13 -43.52 -6.33 -18.07
CA LEU A 13 -42.54 -6.48 -16.98
C LEU A 13 -42.50 -7.86 -16.28
N LEU A 14 -41.33 -8.16 -15.70
CA LEU A 14 -40.99 -8.84 -14.42
C LEU A 14 -41.99 -9.83 -13.77
N TRP A 15 -41.50 -11.02 -13.40
CA TRP A 15 -41.35 -11.46 -11.98
C TRP A 15 -40.50 -12.75 -11.84
N CYS A 16 -39.56 -12.67 -10.88
CA CYS A 16 -38.84 -13.65 -10.06
C CYS A 16 -38.97 -15.18 -10.30
N ALA A 17 -37.83 -15.88 -10.37
CA ALA A 17 -37.29 -16.77 -9.31
C ALA A 17 -36.04 -17.53 -9.79
N PRO A 18 -35.13 -17.95 -8.88
CA PRO A 18 -33.72 -18.17 -9.16
C PRO A 18 -33.44 -19.61 -9.60
N LEU A 19 -32.59 -19.78 -10.61
CA LEU A 19 -31.91 -21.05 -10.87
C LEU A 19 -30.46 -20.89 -10.46
N LEU A 20 -30.19 -21.49 -9.30
CA LEU A 20 -28.89 -21.70 -8.68
C LEU A 20 -27.88 -22.24 -9.70
N ALA A 21 -26.98 -21.38 -10.16
CA ALA A 21 -25.71 -21.83 -10.70
C ALA A 21 -24.86 -22.25 -9.49
N GLN A 22 -24.79 -23.56 -9.25
CA GLN A 22 -23.83 -24.14 -8.32
C GLN A 22 -22.41 -23.81 -8.80
N PRO A 23 -21.48 -23.46 -7.91
CA PRO A 23 -20.07 -23.53 -8.26
C PRO A 23 -19.76 -24.99 -8.56
N LEU A 24 -19.33 -25.29 -9.79
CA LEU A 24 -18.71 -26.57 -10.11
C LEU A 24 -17.47 -26.71 -9.23
N SER A 25 -17.56 -27.55 -8.20
CA SER A 25 -16.40 -28.07 -7.51
C SER A 25 -15.64 -28.94 -8.51
N LEU A 26 -14.43 -28.51 -8.86
CA LEU A 26 -13.45 -29.34 -9.54
C LEU A 26 -13.10 -30.51 -8.61
N LEU A 27 -13.71 -31.67 -8.85
CA LEU A 27 -13.21 -32.95 -8.36
C LEU A 27 -12.08 -33.40 -9.30
N PRO A 28 -10.85 -33.62 -8.79
CA PRO A 28 -9.82 -34.28 -9.57
C PRO A 28 -10.27 -35.70 -9.92
N VAL A 29 -10.06 -36.11 -11.17
CA VAL A 29 -10.47 -37.41 -11.73
C VAL A 29 -9.60 -38.58 -11.23
N ASP A 30 -8.67 -38.34 -10.31
CA ASP A 30 -7.73 -39.34 -9.79
C ASP A 30 -7.75 -39.40 -8.24
N ASP A 31 -8.92 -39.65 -7.64
CA ASP A 31 -9.00 -39.99 -6.21
C ASP A 31 -8.98 -41.52 -6.02
N PRO A 32 -7.91 -42.10 -5.44
CA PRO A 32 -7.79 -43.54 -5.20
C PRO A 32 -8.85 -44.12 -4.24
N ASP A 33 -9.63 -43.29 -3.54
CA ASP A 33 -10.65 -43.73 -2.59
C ASP A 33 -12.06 -43.95 -3.17
N ALA A 34 -12.26 -43.78 -4.49
CA ALA A 34 -13.56 -43.90 -5.16
C ALA A 34 -14.23 -45.30 -5.07
N THR A 35 -13.50 -46.33 -4.63
CA THR A 35 -14.03 -47.70 -4.41
C THR A 35 -14.41 -48.02 -2.96
N ALA A 36 -14.20 -47.10 -2.01
CA ALA A 36 -14.56 -47.32 -0.61
C ALA A 36 -16.09 -47.12 -0.40
N PRO A 37 -16.78 -48.01 0.35
CA PRO A 37 -18.20 -47.83 0.64
C PRO A 37 -18.46 -46.52 1.37
N LEU A 38 -19.52 -45.79 1.01
CA LEU A 38 -19.89 -44.53 1.67
C LEU A 38 -20.12 -44.78 3.17
N LEU A 39 -19.41 -44.04 4.04
CA LEU A 39 -19.61 -44.12 5.49
C LEU A 39 -20.93 -43.45 5.89
N PRO A 40 -21.58 -43.91 6.98
CA PRO A 40 -22.67 -43.16 7.60
C PRO A 40 -22.19 -41.76 7.99
N ALA A 41 -23.06 -40.75 7.86
CA ALA A 41 -22.76 -39.39 8.27
C ALA A 41 -22.31 -39.38 9.75
N GLY A 42 -21.13 -38.79 10.04
CA GLY A 42 -20.59 -38.69 11.39
C GLY A 42 -19.51 -39.71 11.77
N VAL A 43 -19.13 -40.65 10.89
CA VAL A 43 -18.02 -41.59 11.11
C VAL A 43 -16.83 -41.24 10.20
N SER A 44 -15.63 -41.13 10.78
CA SER A 44 -14.38 -40.83 10.06
C SER A 44 -13.57 -42.09 9.70
N ARG A 45 -12.76 -42.01 8.64
CA ARG A 45 -11.73 -43.03 8.28
C ARG A 45 -10.35 -42.72 8.87
N CYS A 46 -10.18 -41.57 9.54
CA CYS A 46 -8.89 -41.20 10.09
C CYS A 46 -8.66 -41.90 11.44
N ALA A 47 -7.48 -42.48 11.61
CA ALA A 47 -7.01 -42.92 12.92
C ALA A 47 -6.78 -41.69 13.82
N PRO A 48 -7.42 -41.60 15.00
CA PRO A 48 -7.16 -40.52 15.93
C PRO A 48 -5.79 -40.75 16.58
N VAL A 49 -4.91 -39.76 16.48
CA VAL A 49 -3.61 -39.77 17.17
C VAL A 49 -3.74 -38.93 18.43
N LEU A 50 -3.55 -39.56 19.58
CA LEU A 50 -3.63 -38.98 20.92
C LEU A 50 -2.20 -38.74 21.41
N CYS A 51 -1.76 -37.48 21.46
CA CYS A 51 -0.42 -37.10 21.88
C CYS A 51 -0.48 -36.41 23.25
N GLY A 52 0.43 -36.77 24.18
CA GLY A 52 0.65 -35.98 25.39
C GLY A 52 1.67 -36.55 26.36
N ASP A 53 2.10 -35.75 27.33
CA ASP A 53 3.27 -36.05 28.17
C ASP A 53 3.15 -37.33 29.01
N TYR A 54 1.99 -37.53 29.67
CA TYR A 54 1.79 -38.68 30.55
C TYR A 54 0.36 -39.23 30.47
N ALA A 55 0.22 -40.53 30.21
CA ALA A 55 -1.08 -41.18 30.01
C ALA A 55 -1.35 -42.34 30.99
N HIS A 56 -2.48 -42.28 31.68
CA HIS A 56 -3.06 -43.43 32.38
C HIS A 56 -4.04 -44.15 31.46
N VAL A 57 -3.85 -45.44 31.24
CA VAL A 57 -4.70 -46.27 30.38
C VAL A 57 -5.30 -47.41 31.19
N TRP A 58 -6.63 -47.50 31.27
CA TRP A 58 -7.28 -48.63 31.94
C TRP A 58 -8.62 -48.99 31.28
N GLY A 59 -9.14 -50.17 31.62
CA GLY A 59 -10.48 -50.60 31.18
C GLY A 59 -11.51 -50.47 32.30
N GLU A 60 -12.72 -50.04 31.96
CA GLU A 60 -13.89 -50.12 32.84
C GLU A 60 -14.59 -51.47 32.68
N SER A 61 -15.39 -51.84 33.68
CA SER A 61 -16.08 -53.15 33.74
C SER A 61 -17.12 -53.37 32.65
N ASP A 62 -17.53 -52.32 31.93
CA ASP A 62 -18.49 -52.35 30.82
C ASP A 62 -17.81 -52.52 29.43
N GLY A 63 -16.48 -52.65 29.41
CA GLY A 63 -15.70 -52.78 28.17
C GLY A 63 -15.21 -51.47 27.57
N THR A 64 -15.47 -50.32 28.22
CA THR A 64 -14.92 -49.00 27.83
C THR A 64 -13.43 -48.93 28.16
N GLN A 65 -12.61 -48.48 27.20
CA GLN A 65 -11.22 -48.10 27.48
C GLN A 65 -11.14 -46.63 27.83
N VAL A 66 -10.37 -46.30 28.85
CA VAL A 66 -10.16 -44.93 29.33
C VAL A 66 -8.70 -44.58 29.18
N VAL A 67 -8.45 -43.41 28.58
CA VAL A 67 -7.13 -42.80 28.52
C VAL A 67 -7.20 -41.42 29.16
N GLN A 68 -6.41 -41.19 30.18
CA GLN A 68 -6.33 -39.90 30.87
C GLN A 68 -4.94 -39.30 30.69
N PHE A 69 -4.86 -38.10 30.12
CA PHE A 69 -3.62 -37.36 29.92
C PHE A 69 -3.42 -36.25 30.95
N PHE A 70 -2.17 -36.08 31.37
CA PHE A 70 -1.71 -34.95 32.17
C PHE A 70 -0.54 -34.26 31.46
N GLY A 71 -0.59 -32.94 31.34
CA GLY A 71 0.38 -32.17 30.54
C GLY A 71 -0.19 -31.84 29.16
N GLU A 72 0.62 -31.24 28.28
CA GLU A 72 0.12 -30.77 26.99
C GLU A 72 -0.50 -31.93 26.20
N PHE A 73 -1.80 -31.83 25.92
CA PHE A 73 -2.55 -32.84 25.19
C PHE A 73 -3.00 -32.28 23.84
N THR A 74 -2.69 -33.03 22.78
CA THR A 74 -3.20 -32.75 21.44
C THR A 74 -3.79 -34.03 20.84
N LEU A 75 -4.97 -33.90 20.24
CA LEU A 75 -5.59 -34.95 19.44
C LEU A 75 -5.69 -34.51 17.98
N HIS A 76 -5.16 -35.36 17.10
CA HIS A 76 -5.20 -35.19 15.66
C HIS A 76 -6.22 -36.15 15.03
N LEU A 77 -7.22 -35.60 14.32
CA LEU A 77 -8.22 -36.38 13.59
C LEU A 77 -8.39 -35.78 12.19
N GLY A 78 -7.63 -36.27 11.21
CA GLY A 78 -7.55 -35.66 9.88
C GLY A 78 -7.02 -34.21 9.98
N ASP A 79 -7.76 -33.24 9.43
CA ASP A 79 -7.43 -31.81 9.53
C ASP A 79 -7.90 -31.15 10.84
N ARG A 80 -8.63 -31.89 11.69
CA ARG A 80 -9.11 -31.38 12.99
C ARG A 80 -8.02 -31.48 14.05
N ARG A 81 -8.03 -30.50 14.95
CA ARG A 81 -7.09 -30.42 16.08
C ARG A 81 -7.85 -30.10 17.36
N LEU A 82 -7.70 -30.93 18.38
CA LEU A 82 -8.20 -30.70 19.73
C LEU A 82 -7.00 -30.53 20.66
N GLN A 83 -7.02 -29.52 21.53
CA GLN A 83 -5.91 -29.18 22.41
C GLN A 83 -6.41 -28.84 23.81
N SER A 84 -5.70 -29.31 24.84
CA SER A 84 -5.91 -28.92 26.24
C SER A 84 -4.67 -29.22 27.10
N GLN A 85 -4.64 -28.72 28.33
CA GLN A 85 -3.58 -29.04 29.31
C GLN A 85 -3.84 -30.36 30.06
N GLU A 86 -5.07 -30.84 30.04
CA GLU A 86 -5.49 -32.11 30.66
C GLU A 86 -6.64 -32.70 29.86
N SER A 87 -6.71 -34.04 29.72
CA SER A 87 -7.83 -34.68 29.03
C SER A 87 -8.21 -36.04 29.59
N VAL A 88 -9.48 -36.40 29.44
CA VAL A 88 -9.99 -37.76 29.72
C VAL A 88 -10.76 -38.22 28.49
N ILE A 89 -10.38 -39.36 27.94
CA ILE A 89 -10.98 -39.96 26.75
C ILE A 89 -11.58 -41.30 27.12
N TRP A 90 -12.85 -41.51 26.78
CA TRP A 90 -13.50 -42.82 26.82
C TRP A 90 -13.71 -43.35 25.40
N ILE A 91 -13.35 -44.62 25.21
CA ILE A 91 -13.34 -45.29 23.92
C ILE A 91 -14.20 -46.53 24.03
N GLN A 92 -15.25 -46.60 23.23
CA GLN A 92 -16.17 -47.73 23.19
C GLN A 92 -16.21 -48.31 21.78
N ARG A 93 -16.15 -49.65 21.68
CA ARG A 93 -16.42 -50.34 20.40
C ARG A 93 -17.93 -50.48 20.22
N ALA A 94 -18.45 -49.92 19.14
CA ALA A 94 -19.85 -50.01 18.76
C ALA A 94 -19.99 -50.67 17.38
N ARG A 95 -21.19 -51.11 17.06
CA ARG A 95 -21.53 -51.69 15.76
C ARG A 95 -22.86 -51.13 15.29
N TRP A 96 -22.89 -50.64 14.06
CA TRP A 96 -24.11 -50.18 13.41
C TRP A 96 -24.32 -51.00 12.14
N HIS A 97 -25.40 -51.79 12.09
CA HIS A 97 -25.58 -52.87 11.11
C HIS A 97 -24.35 -53.80 11.06
N ASP A 98 -23.68 -53.92 9.91
CA ASP A 98 -22.50 -54.76 9.72
C ASP A 98 -21.17 -54.04 10.00
N LEU A 99 -21.17 -52.71 10.19
CA LEU A 99 -19.96 -51.89 10.35
C LEU A 99 -19.56 -51.73 11.82
N ALA A 100 -18.35 -52.16 12.18
CA ALA A 100 -17.75 -51.91 13.48
C ALA A 100 -17.03 -50.56 13.48
N TYR A 101 -17.20 -49.76 14.53
CA TYR A 101 -16.53 -48.46 14.71
C TYR A 101 -16.25 -48.18 16.18
N TYR A 102 -15.39 -47.20 16.44
CA TYR A 102 -15.05 -46.70 17.76
C TYR A 102 -15.77 -45.38 18.01
N HIS A 103 -16.45 -45.30 19.14
CA HIS A 103 -17.04 -44.07 19.68
C HIS A 103 -16.10 -43.47 20.72
N PHE A 104 -15.77 -42.19 20.53
CA PHE A 104 -14.90 -41.42 21.41
C PHE A 104 -15.71 -40.34 22.12
N GLU A 105 -15.55 -40.28 23.42
CA GLU A 105 -15.99 -39.18 24.27
C GLU A 105 -14.74 -38.53 24.86
N VAL A 106 -14.44 -37.29 24.50
CA VAL A 106 -13.23 -36.56 24.89
C VAL A 106 -13.61 -35.38 25.75
N CYS A 107 -13.21 -35.40 27.01
CA CYS A 107 -13.29 -34.26 27.90
C CYS A 107 -11.96 -33.52 27.92
N LEU A 108 -11.93 -32.32 27.35
CA LEU A 108 -10.80 -31.41 27.33
C LEU A 108 -10.92 -30.46 28.52
N SER A 109 -9.90 -30.37 29.36
CA SER A 109 -9.89 -29.51 30.54
C SER A 109 -8.67 -28.60 30.55
N GLN A 110 -8.88 -27.34 30.96
CA GLN A 110 -7.88 -26.26 31.02
C GLN A 110 -7.35 -25.87 29.63
N GLN A 111 -7.61 -24.63 29.22
CA GLN A 111 -7.26 -24.08 27.90
C GLN A 111 -7.78 -24.92 26.71
N ALA A 112 -8.97 -25.52 26.86
CA ALA A 112 -9.54 -26.39 25.85
C ALA A 112 -9.84 -25.62 24.55
N LYS A 113 -9.28 -26.07 23.43
CA LYS A 113 -9.49 -25.52 22.09
C LYS A 113 -9.82 -26.65 21.12
N VAL A 114 -10.80 -26.42 20.27
CA VAL A 114 -11.17 -27.31 19.17
C VAL A 114 -11.13 -26.49 17.89
N ARG A 115 -10.24 -26.86 16.97
CA ARG A 115 -10.21 -26.35 15.60
C ARG A 115 -10.85 -27.40 14.69
N ASP A 116 -11.99 -27.03 14.10
CA ASP A 116 -12.65 -27.84 13.09
C ASP A 116 -11.92 -27.72 11.74
N SER A 117 -12.10 -28.71 10.88
CA SER A 117 -11.65 -28.82 9.48
C SER A 117 -12.05 -27.63 8.61
N ALA A 118 -13.14 -26.92 8.95
CA ALA A 118 -13.55 -25.68 8.26
C ALA A 118 -12.82 -24.42 8.78
N GLY A 119 -11.87 -24.56 9.73
CA GLY A 119 -11.08 -23.47 10.31
C GLY A 119 -11.72 -22.79 11.53
N THR A 120 -12.95 -23.15 11.91
CA THR A 120 -13.63 -22.60 13.10
C THR A 120 -12.91 -23.03 14.38
N LEU A 121 -12.62 -22.06 15.25
CA LEU A 121 -11.99 -22.28 16.55
C LEU A 121 -13.01 -22.08 17.67
N THR A 122 -13.25 -23.12 18.47
CA THR A 122 -14.06 -23.08 19.69
C THR A 122 -13.13 -23.22 20.89
N SER A 123 -13.24 -22.33 21.88
CA SER A 123 -12.38 -22.34 23.07
C SER A 123 -13.19 -22.18 24.35
N GLY A 124 -12.88 -22.96 25.37
CA GLY A 124 -13.57 -22.94 26.66
C GLY A 124 -12.69 -23.42 27.82
N GLN A 125 -13.19 -23.29 29.05
CA GLN A 125 -12.48 -23.85 30.22
C GLN A 125 -12.54 -25.37 30.27
N MET A 126 -13.66 -25.94 29.84
CA MET A 126 -13.84 -27.37 29.65
C MET A 126 -14.72 -27.57 28.42
N LEU A 127 -14.29 -28.43 27.50
CA LEU A 127 -15.05 -28.78 26.30
C LEU A 127 -15.27 -30.29 26.30
N PHE A 128 -16.47 -30.72 25.96
CA PHE A 128 -16.77 -32.13 25.78
C PHE A 128 -17.03 -32.39 24.29
N VAL A 129 -16.23 -33.27 23.68
CA VAL A 129 -16.25 -33.54 22.25
C VAL A 129 -16.52 -35.01 22.03
N THR A 130 -17.51 -35.34 21.20
CA THR A 130 -17.81 -36.71 20.80
C THR A 130 -17.54 -36.92 19.32
N PHE A 131 -17.01 -38.07 18.92
CA PHE A 131 -16.86 -38.44 17.50
C PHE A 131 -16.75 -39.95 17.30
N ASN A 132 -16.90 -40.38 16.04
CA ASN A 132 -16.83 -41.78 15.65
C ASN A 132 -15.75 -42.00 14.58
N THR A 133 -15.00 -43.10 14.65
CA THR A 133 -14.01 -43.49 13.64
C THR A 133 -14.00 -45.00 13.42
N THR A 134 -13.63 -45.43 12.21
CA THR A 134 -13.46 -46.85 11.87
C THR A 134 -12.09 -47.40 12.26
N GLU A 135 -11.12 -46.53 12.52
CA GLU A 135 -9.74 -46.90 12.88
C GLU A 135 -9.52 -46.82 14.41
N PRO A 136 -8.70 -47.70 15.00
CA PRO A 136 -8.35 -47.62 16.42
C PRO A 136 -7.48 -46.38 16.71
N PRO A 137 -7.46 -45.89 17.97
CA PRO A 137 -6.59 -44.78 18.33
C PRO A 137 -5.13 -45.21 18.35
N VAL A 138 -4.27 -44.27 17.98
CA VAL A 138 -2.82 -44.34 18.21
C VAL A 138 -2.53 -43.46 19.41
N VAL A 139 -2.02 -44.04 20.50
CA VAL A 139 -1.66 -43.32 21.73
C VAL A 139 -0.16 -43.10 21.72
N GLU A 140 0.28 -41.85 21.64
CA GLU A 140 1.67 -41.43 21.71
C GLU A 140 1.86 -40.63 23.00
N ALA A 141 2.52 -41.22 23.98
CA ALA A 141 2.81 -40.54 25.24
C ALA A 141 4.25 -40.80 25.67
N ASP A 142 4.89 -39.80 26.26
CA ASP A 142 6.28 -39.91 26.72
C ASP A 142 6.40 -40.94 27.87
N ALA A 143 5.35 -41.10 28.68
CA ALA A 143 5.21 -42.20 29.61
C ALA A 143 3.74 -42.67 29.78
N THR A 144 3.55 -43.98 29.94
CA THR A 144 2.25 -44.62 30.11
C THR A 144 2.19 -45.46 31.39
N THR A 145 1.00 -45.60 31.99
CA THR A 145 0.75 -46.49 33.12
C THR A 145 -0.62 -47.15 33.02
N ASP A 146 -0.70 -48.41 33.46
CA ASP A 146 -1.96 -49.17 33.48
C ASP A 146 -2.76 -48.98 34.79
N ALA A 147 -2.23 -48.17 35.72
CA ALA A 147 -2.89 -47.88 36.99
C ALA A 147 -4.12 -46.97 36.77
N PRO A 148 -5.32 -47.33 37.24
CA PRO A 148 -6.52 -46.53 37.04
C PRO A 148 -6.38 -45.12 37.65
N GLY A 149 -6.64 -44.08 36.86
CA GLY A 149 -6.62 -42.67 37.30
C GLY A 149 -7.88 -42.23 38.05
N THR A 150 -8.68 -43.20 38.54
CA THR A 150 -10.04 -42.97 39.06
C THR A 150 -10.11 -42.05 40.27
N ASP A 151 -9.03 -41.97 41.04
CA ASP A 151 -8.95 -41.12 42.23
C ASP A 151 -8.57 -39.66 41.90
N SER A 152 -8.24 -39.32 40.66
CA SER A 152 -7.88 -37.95 40.26
C SER A 152 -9.08 -37.00 40.29
N SER A 153 -8.84 -35.72 40.62
CA SER A 153 -9.88 -34.68 40.56
C SER A 153 -10.38 -34.43 39.14
N LEU A 154 -9.47 -34.55 38.16
CA LEU A 154 -9.77 -34.46 36.73
C LEU A 154 -10.74 -35.56 36.29
N TYR A 155 -10.48 -36.83 36.66
CA TYR A 155 -11.35 -37.94 36.27
C TYR A 155 -12.76 -37.80 36.86
N ARG A 156 -12.87 -37.45 38.15
CA ARG A 156 -14.16 -37.25 38.81
C ARG A 156 -14.97 -36.11 38.16
N ALA A 157 -14.34 -34.97 37.90
CA ALA A 157 -14.99 -33.86 37.22
C ALA A 157 -15.42 -34.21 35.79
N ALA A 158 -14.58 -34.95 35.05
CA ALA A 158 -14.89 -35.38 33.70
C ALA A 158 -16.04 -36.41 33.66
N VAL A 159 -16.14 -37.31 34.66
CA VAL A 159 -17.26 -38.24 34.81
C VAL A 159 -18.58 -37.50 35.10
N ASP A 160 -18.56 -36.48 35.95
CA ASP A 160 -19.75 -35.65 36.23
C ASP A 160 -20.24 -34.93 34.97
N VAL A 161 -19.31 -34.39 34.18
CA VAL A 161 -19.60 -33.76 32.89
C VAL A 161 -20.15 -34.77 31.87
N ARG A 162 -19.53 -35.95 31.77
CA ARG A 162 -19.99 -37.05 30.91
C ARG A 162 -21.41 -37.50 31.27
N ALA A 163 -21.75 -37.54 32.55
CA ALA A 163 -23.10 -37.88 33.01
C ALA A 163 -24.14 -36.81 32.65
N LEU A 164 -23.79 -35.51 32.75
CA LEU A 164 -24.66 -34.40 32.35
C LEU A 164 -24.94 -34.40 30.84
N VAL A 165 -23.93 -34.65 30.02
CA VAL A 165 -24.07 -34.74 28.55
C VAL A 165 -24.99 -35.91 28.16
N ARG A 166 -24.80 -37.09 28.76
CA ARG A 166 -25.62 -38.29 28.50
C ARG A 166 -27.08 -38.15 28.93
N GLN A 167 -27.40 -37.27 29.88
CA GLN A 167 -28.80 -36.99 30.25
C GLN A 167 -29.56 -36.18 29.19
N GLY A 168 -28.85 -35.51 28.27
CA GLY A 168 -29.43 -34.73 27.17
C GLY A 168 -29.64 -35.50 25.85
N GLU A 169 -29.05 -36.69 25.71
CA GLU A 169 -29.13 -37.50 24.48
C GLU A 169 -30.25 -38.56 24.58
N GLY A 170 -31.30 -38.43 23.75
CA GLY A 170 -32.34 -39.44 23.61
C GLY A 170 -31.81 -40.70 22.92
N ALA A 171 -32.26 -41.87 23.36
CA ALA A 171 -31.81 -43.19 22.91
C ALA A 171 -32.21 -43.52 21.45
N ASP A 172 -31.51 -42.95 20.47
CA ASP A 172 -31.61 -43.34 19.06
C ASP A 172 -30.20 -43.67 18.51
N VAL A 173 -29.96 -44.95 18.20
CA VAL A 173 -28.63 -45.52 17.91
C VAL A 173 -28.27 -45.33 16.43
N SER A 174 -28.16 -44.08 16.00
CA SER A 174 -27.51 -43.71 14.74
C SER A 174 -26.20 -42.99 15.06
N PRO A 175 -25.09 -43.17 14.29
CA PRO A 175 -23.84 -42.47 14.58
C PRO A 175 -24.07 -40.96 14.44
N ALA A 176 -24.23 -40.25 15.56
CA ALA A 176 -24.38 -38.80 15.53
C ALA A 176 -23.05 -38.16 15.07
N GLY A 177 -23.15 -37.05 14.33
CA GLY A 177 -21.99 -36.25 13.93
C GLY A 177 -21.30 -35.61 15.14
N LEU A 178 -20.04 -35.21 14.96
CA LEU A 178 -19.25 -34.60 16.03
C LEU A 178 -19.97 -33.39 16.65
N ALA A 179 -20.12 -33.40 17.98
CA ALA A 179 -20.68 -32.32 18.75
C ALA A 179 -19.64 -31.78 19.73
N VAL A 180 -19.51 -30.45 19.82
CA VAL A 180 -18.77 -29.76 20.86
C VAL A 180 -19.79 -29.17 21.82
N LEU A 181 -19.79 -29.64 23.07
CA LEU A 181 -20.66 -29.16 24.12
C LEU A 181 -19.85 -28.35 25.12
N GLU A 182 -20.41 -27.21 25.52
CA GLU A 182 -19.94 -26.40 26.65
C GLU A 182 -20.84 -26.65 27.88
N PRO A 183 -20.59 -27.72 28.65
CA PRO A 183 -21.29 -27.93 29.92
C PRO A 183 -20.89 -26.82 30.89
N GLY A 184 -21.85 -26.16 31.55
CA GLY A 184 -21.57 -25.10 32.53
C GLY A 184 -20.63 -25.61 33.64
N VAL A 185 -19.40 -25.11 33.68
CA VAL A 185 -18.30 -25.70 34.48
C VAL A 185 -18.23 -25.11 35.91
N PRO A 186 -18.09 -25.93 36.97
CA PRO A 186 -17.62 -25.49 38.29
C PRO A 186 -16.11 -25.17 38.23
N ARG A 187 -15.70 -24.00 38.74
CA ARG A 187 -14.30 -23.51 38.68
C ARG A 187 -13.27 -24.52 39.21
N ILE A 188 -12.39 -25.00 38.33
CA ILE A 188 -11.13 -25.64 38.69
C ILE A 188 -10.04 -24.54 38.70
N PRO A 189 -9.26 -24.37 39.78
CA PRO A 189 -8.17 -23.41 39.79
C PRO A 189 -7.11 -23.83 38.75
N PRO A 190 -6.55 -22.88 37.96
CA PRO A 190 -5.54 -23.20 36.96
C PRO A 190 -4.30 -23.83 37.61
N ARG A 191 -3.74 -24.86 36.96
CA ARG A 191 -2.45 -25.45 37.36
C ARG A 191 -1.35 -24.39 37.15
N PRO A 192 -0.40 -24.23 38.09
CA PRO A 192 0.69 -23.26 37.95
C PRO A 192 1.55 -23.59 36.71
N GLU A 193 1.86 -22.58 35.91
CA GLU A 193 2.77 -22.68 34.75
C GLU A 193 4.11 -23.30 35.16
N ALA A 194 4.66 -24.18 34.33
CA ALA A 194 5.99 -24.75 34.56
C ALA A 194 7.03 -23.63 34.55
N ARG A 195 7.86 -23.57 35.60
CA ARG A 195 8.86 -22.50 35.73
C ARG A 195 9.85 -22.58 34.57
N PRO A 196 10.18 -21.44 33.94
CA PRO A 196 11.13 -21.44 32.85
C PRO A 196 12.52 -21.90 33.33
N VAL A 197 13.16 -22.76 32.55
CA VAL A 197 14.54 -23.19 32.83
C VAL A 197 15.49 -22.04 32.50
N VAL A 198 16.05 -21.44 33.54
CA VAL A 198 17.06 -20.39 33.45
C VAL A 198 18.44 -21.02 33.58
N ARG A 199 19.28 -20.86 32.55
CA ARG A 199 20.69 -21.26 32.58
C ARG A 199 21.53 -20.05 33.00
N HIS A 200 22.54 -20.26 33.83
CA HIS A 200 23.45 -19.19 34.24
C HIS A 200 24.89 -19.69 34.31
N TRP A 201 25.84 -18.79 34.04
CA TRP A 201 27.27 -19.01 34.11
C TRP A 201 27.98 -17.71 34.54
N ALA A 202 29.05 -17.81 35.31
CA ALA A 202 29.91 -16.70 35.70
C ALA A 202 31.30 -17.21 36.12
N ASP A 203 32.28 -16.30 36.19
CA ASP A 203 33.65 -16.63 36.61
C ASP A 203 33.72 -17.03 38.10
N ASP A 204 32.98 -16.34 38.96
CA ASP A 204 32.85 -16.64 40.40
C ASP A 204 31.39 -16.67 40.83
N VAL A 205 31.03 -17.67 41.64
CA VAL A 205 29.65 -17.94 42.07
C VAL A 205 29.61 -18.32 43.55
N VAL A 206 28.89 -17.51 44.34
CA VAL A 206 28.65 -17.74 45.77
C VAL A 206 27.17 -18.03 46.00
N VAL A 207 26.86 -19.23 46.47
CA VAL A 207 25.48 -19.66 46.78
C VAL A 207 25.19 -19.49 48.27
N ASP A 208 24.23 -18.63 48.62
CA ASP A 208 23.68 -18.50 49.96
C ASP A 208 22.34 -19.24 50.03
N GLN A 209 22.37 -20.49 50.48
CA GLN A 209 21.17 -21.33 50.62
C GLN A 209 20.19 -20.84 51.69
N HIS A 210 20.65 -20.09 52.70
CA HIS A 210 19.78 -19.58 53.77
C HIS A 210 18.96 -18.39 53.29
N ARG A 211 19.57 -17.50 52.51
CA ARG A 211 18.89 -16.36 51.89
C ARG A 211 18.29 -16.68 50.52
N ARG A 212 18.63 -17.85 49.97
CA ARG A 212 18.15 -18.37 48.67
C ARG A 212 18.56 -17.46 47.51
N LEU A 213 19.83 -17.05 47.55
CA LEU A 213 20.45 -16.14 46.58
C LEU A 213 21.71 -16.79 46.00
N ILE A 214 21.94 -16.58 44.72
CA ILE A 214 23.23 -16.86 44.07
C ILE A 214 23.84 -15.51 43.71
N THR A 215 25.01 -15.19 44.25
CA THR A 215 25.81 -14.03 43.82
C THR A 215 26.81 -14.51 42.77
N ALA A 216 26.76 -13.93 41.58
CA ALA A 216 27.62 -14.25 40.46
C ALA A 216 28.43 -13.00 40.06
N THR A 217 29.75 -13.12 39.90
CA THR A 217 30.64 -12.00 39.55
C THR A 217 31.67 -12.42 38.49
N GLY A 218 31.91 -11.53 37.53
CA GLY A 218 32.80 -11.76 36.39
C GLY A 218 32.09 -12.48 35.24
N ASN A 219 31.98 -11.81 34.09
CA ASN A 219 31.39 -12.32 32.85
C ASN A 219 30.08 -13.10 33.05
N VAL A 220 29.13 -12.54 33.81
CA VAL A 220 27.87 -13.21 34.09
C VAL A 220 27.08 -13.36 32.79
N TYR A 221 26.59 -14.57 32.55
CA TYR A 221 25.74 -14.95 31.43
C TYR A 221 24.50 -15.64 31.97
N VAL A 222 23.32 -15.17 31.57
CA VAL A 222 22.03 -15.77 31.93
C VAL A 222 21.22 -15.95 30.64
N SER A 223 20.65 -17.14 30.44
CA SER A 223 19.79 -17.40 29.29
C SER A 223 18.52 -18.16 29.62
N GLN A 224 17.49 -17.92 28.81
CA GLN A 224 16.17 -18.53 28.92
C GLN A 224 15.66 -18.89 27.51
N GLY A 225 15.10 -20.08 27.36
CA GLY A 225 14.57 -20.57 26.08
C GLY A 225 15.56 -21.43 25.28
N LEU A 226 15.09 -21.93 24.14
CA LEU A 226 15.90 -22.71 23.20
C LEU A 226 16.67 -21.78 22.25
N ILE A 227 17.95 -22.07 22.00
CA ILE A 227 18.87 -21.23 21.19
C ILE A 227 18.31 -20.91 19.80
N ASP A 228 17.53 -21.83 19.21
CA ASP A 228 16.95 -21.67 17.88
C ASP A 228 15.53 -21.04 17.89
N SER A 229 15.02 -20.61 19.04
CA SER A 229 13.72 -19.94 19.15
C SER A 229 13.84 -18.42 19.02
N GLY A 230 12.86 -17.77 18.39
CA GLY A 230 12.78 -16.30 18.32
C GLY A 230 12.57 -15.62 19.68
N ASP A 231 12.24 -16.41 20.71
CA ASP A 231 12.09 -16.01 22.10
C ASP A 231 13.31 -16.29 22.97
N PHE A 232 14.42 -16.78 22.40
CA PHE A 232 15.67 -16.95 23.14
C PHE A 232 16.10 -15.61 23.72
N MET A 233 16.28 -15.61 25.04
CA MET A 233 16.69 -14.44 25.79
C MET A 233 18.08 -14.71 26.38
N GLU A 234 18.97 -13.75 26.17
CA GLU A 234 20.32 -13.76 26.72
C GLU A 234 20.57 -12.44 27.45
N ILE A 235 21.14 -12.53 28.65
CA ILE A 235 21.53 -11.39 29.48
C ILE A 235 22.98 -11.56 29.88
N ARG A 236 23.78 -10.51 29.68
CA ARG A 236 25.19 -10.45 30.07
C ARG A 236 25.42 -9.28 31.02
N ALA A 237 26.29 -9.42 32.01
CA ALA A 237 26.67 -8.34 32.93
C ALA A 237 27.99 -8.64 33.65
N ASP A 238 28.53 -7.64 34.36
CA ASP A 238 29.71 -7.82 35.23
C ASP A 238 29.38 -8.58 36.52
N ALA A 239 28.20 -8.35 37.09
CA ALA A 239 27.74 -9.00 38.31
C ALA A 239 26.23 -9.24 38.29
N ALA A 240 25.78 -10.28 38.98
CA ALA A 240 24.37 -10.56 39.18
C ALA A 240 24.06 -11.20 40.54
N VAL A 241 22.83 -11.03 40.98
CA VAL A 241 22.22 -11.75 42.09
C VAL A 241 21.01 -12.50 41.53
N LEU A 242 21.06 -13.83 41.48
CA LEU A 242 19.94 -14.67 41.10
C LEU A 242 19.12 -15.04 42.34
N PHE A 243 17.81 -14.86 42.26
CA PHE A 243 16.84 -15.18 43.31
C PHE A 243 16.26 -16.56 43.04
N LEU A 244 16.41 -17.50 43.98
CA LEU A 244 15.92 -18.86 43.81
C LEU A 244 14.43 -18.95 44.15
N ALA A 245 13.65 -19.57 43.26
CA ALA A 245 12.20 -19.69 43.36
C ALA A 245 11.78 -20.58 44.54
N GLU A 246 10.72 -20.21 45.27
CA GLU A 246 10.20 -21.02 46.39
C GLU A 246 9.92 -22.46 45.98
N PRO A 247 10.33 -23.48 46.76
CA PRO A 247 9.93 -24.85 46.46
C PRO A 247 8.40 -24.87 46.48
N PRO A 248 7.73 -25.55 45.52
CA PRO A 248 6.29 -25.68 45.59
C PRO A 248 5.90 -26.25 46.97
N PRO A 249 4.82 -25.75 47.61
CA PRO A 249 4.41 -26.26 48.90
C PRO A 249 4.20 -27.77 48.79
N SER A 250 4.93 -28.53 49.61
CA SER A 250 4.80 -29.98 49.64
C SER A 250 3.35 -30.34 50.00
N PRO A 251 2.69 -31.29 49.32
CA PRO A 251 1.32 -31.67 49.65
C PRO A 251 1.29 -32.15 51.11
N ALA A 252 0.47 -31.48 51.92
CA ALA A 252 0.33 -31.79 53.33
C ALA A 252 0.00 -33.28 53.53
N LYS A 253 0.87 -34.00 54.25
CA LYS A 253 0.58 -35.33 54.79
C LYS A 253 -0.73 -35.26 55.59
N GLY A 254 -1.64 -36.17 55.28
CA GLY A 254 -3.00 -36.18 55.82
C GLY A 254 -3.07 -36.23 57.34
N LEU A 255 -4.10 -35.56 57.88
CA LEU A 255 -4.63 -35.87 59.20
C LEU A 255 -5.42 -37.19 59.10
N ALA A 256 -4.91 -38.24 59.74
CA ALA A 256 -5.66 -39.45 60.07
C ALA A 256 -6.36 -39.29 61.45
N PRO A 257 -7.49 -40.00 61.69
CA PRO A 257 -8.32 -39.82 62.89
C PRO A 257 -7.68 -40.40 64.16
N PRO A 258 -8.13 -40.01 65.38
CA PRO A 258 -7.39 -40.26 66.60
C PRO A 258 -7.76 -41.59 67.28
N ASN A 259 -6.76 -42.31 67.80
CA ASN A 259 -6.57 -42.67 69.22
C ASN A 259 -5.80 -43.99 69.42
N GLY A 260 -4.83 -43.97 70.36
CA GLY A 260 -4.46 -45.14 71.18
C GLY A 260 -2.97 -45.51 71.19
N PRO A 261 -2.34 -45.76 72.36
CA PRO A 261 -0.89 -45.64 72.57
C PRO A 261 -0.09 -46.93 72.39
N VAL A 262 1.20 -46.74 72.10
CA VAL A 262 2.27 -47.74 71.92
C VAL A 262 3.10 -47.92 73.20
N PRO A 263 3.56 -49.14 73.52
CA PRO A 263 4.84 -49.37 74.18
C PRO A 263 5.89 -50.02 73.24
N ALA A 264 7.17 -49.77 73.57
CA ALA A 264 8.43 -50.25 72.95
C ALA A 264 8.52 -51.80 72.83
N THR A 265 9.43 -52.45 72.07
CA THR A 265 10.92 -52.40 72.08
C THR A 265 11.49 -53.31 70.95
N GLU A 266 12.73 -53.06 70.52
CA GLU A 266 13.68 -53.82 69.63
C GLU A 266 13.92 -55.31 70.03
N PRO A 267 14.82 -56.17 69.42
CA PRO A 267 15.91 -56.01 68.40
C PRO A 267 15.94 -57.15 67.33
N PHE A 268 16.85 -57.29 66.33
CA PHE A 268 18.30 -57.65 66.31
C PHE A 268 18.79 -57.89 64.82
N PRO A 269 20.06 -58.25 64.48
CA PRO A 269 20.91 -57.49 63.53
C PRO A 269 21.56 -58.31 62.35
N GLU A 270 22.59 -57.69 61.74
CA GLU A 270 23.75 -58.25 60.97
C GLU A 270 23.52 -58.65 59.48
N GLU A 271 24.41 -58.36 58.50
CA GLU A 271 25.87 -58.54 58.43
C GLU A 271 26.50 -57.73 57.25
N ARG A 272 27.78 -57.32 57.35
CA ARG A 272 28.72 -56.97 56.24
C ARG A 272 29.63 -58.22 55.98
N PRO A 273 30.69 -58.30 55.11
CA PRO A 273 31.43 -57.29 54.31
C PRO A 273 32.08 -57.77 52.95
N VAL A 274 32.94 -56.91 52.36
CA VAL A 274 34.23 -57.18 51.63
C VAL A 274 34.33 -57.08 50.09
N ALA A 275 35.10 -56.05 49.65
CA ALA A 275 36.21 -55.94 48.66
C ALA A 275 36.07 -56.49 47.21
N GLU A 276 36.82 -56.08 46.17
CA GLU A 276 38.15 -55.47 46.07
C GLU A 276 38.47 -54.96 44.62
N SER A 277 39.31 -53.91 44.54
CA SER A 277 40.35 -53.62 43.51
C SER A 277 40.05 -53.16 42.06
N GLY A 278 40.85 -52.17 41.61
CA GLY A 278 41.29 -52.05 40.21
C GLY A 278 41.47 -50.64 39.64
N ARG A 279 42.59 -49.96 39.96
CA ARG A 279 43.10 -48.78 39.23
C ARG A 279 43.72 -49.21 37.88
N THR A 280 43.57 -48.40 36.82
CA THR A 280 44.70 -47.77 36.08
C THR A 280 44.23 -46.71 35.08
N SER A 281 45.12 -45.72 34.93
CA SER A 281 45.14 -44.47 34.16
C SER A 281 45.18 -44.59 32.63
N GLY A 282 44.71 -43.55 31.94
CA GLY A 282 45.09 -43.22 30.55
C GLY A 282 44.22 -42.11 29.95
N GLU A 283 44.82 -40.93 29.72
CA GLU A 283 44.22 -39.69 29.21
C GLU A 283 43.61 -39.82 27.80
N GLY A 284 42.51 -39.08 27.56
CA GLY A 284 42.08 -38.71 26.21
C GLY A 284 40.58 -38.40 26.06
N VAL A 285 40.27 -37.12 25.78
CA VAL A 285 38.99 -36.55 25.31
C VAL A 285 37.94 -36.27 26.41
N ALA A 286 37.90 -35.01 26.86
CA ALA A 286 36.85 -34.49 27.73
C ALA A 286 35.54 -34.32 26.94
N GLY A 287 34.73 -35.37 26.95
CA GLY A 287 33.29 -35.29 26.70
C GLY A 287 32.60 -34.62 27.87
N ILE A 288 31.64 -33.75 27.55
CA ILE A 288 30.73 -33.11 28.49
C ILE A 288 29.85 -34.19 29.09
N GLY A 289 30.07 -34.52 30.36
CA GLY A 289 29.27 -35.46 31.11
C GLY A 289 29.80 -35.61 32.52
N ASP A 290 29.33 -34.75 33.42
CA ASP A 290 28.97 -35.05 34.82
C ASP A 290 28.66 -33.71 35.54
N LEU A 291 27.39 -33.31 35.53
CA LEU A 291 26.85 -32.44 36.58
C LEU A 291 25.77 -33.27 37.26
N GLY A 292 26.10 -33.69 38.47
CA GLY A 292 25.31 -34.60 39.27
C GLY A 292 23.92 -34.07 39.57
N SER A 293 23.09 -35.03 39.96
CA SER A 293 21.78 -34.85 40.57
C SER A 293 21.86 -33.97 41.81
N GLY A 294 21.76 -32.66 41.62
CA GLY A 294 21.33 -31.68 42.59
C GLY A 294 20.09 -31.01 42.03
N VAL A 295 19.08 -30.82 42.87
CA VAL A 295 17.88 -30.04 42.55
C VAL A 295 18.30 -28.79 41.76
N SER A 296 17.87 -28.67 40.50
CA SER A 296 18.03 -27.42 39.77
C SER A 296 17.15 -26.41 40.49
N ASP A 297 17.72 -25.62 41.40
CA ASP A 297 16.98 -24.56 42.05
C ASP A 297 16.53 -23.59 40.95
N ALA A 298 15.24 -23.65 40.61
CA ALA A 298 14.65 -22.81 39.57
C ALA A 298 14.88 -21.34 39.96
N VAL A 299 15.42 -20.54 39.05
CA VAL A 299 15.64 -19.11 39.28
C VAL A 299 14.32 -18.37 39.06
N ALA A 300 13.82 -17.65 40.07
CA ALA A 300 12.61 -16.83 39.95
C ALA A 300 12.88 -15.47 39.30
N GLY A 301 14.05 -14.89 39.59
CA GLY A 301 14.43 -13.58 39.06
C GLY A 301 15.93 -13.35 39.15
N VAL A 302 16.40 -12.30 38.49
CA VAL A 302 17.80 -11.90 38.49
C VAL A 302 17.92 -10.38 38.56
N TYR A 303 18.81 -9.89 39.43
CA TYR A 303 19.28 -8.51 39.43
C TYR A 303 20.70 -8.47 38.88
N LEU A 304 20.95 -7.73 37.81
CA LEU A 304 22.26 -7.57 37.18
C LEU A 304 22.74 -6.13 37.28
N ARG A 305 24.07 -5.96 37.37
CA ARG A 305 24.73 -4.67 37.45
C ARG A 305 26.06 -4.67 36.71
N GLY A 306 26.35 -3.56 36.02
CA GLY A 306 27.58 -3.36 35.25
C GLY A 306 27.49 -3.94 33.85
N ASP A 307 27.60 -3.08 32.83
CA ASP A 307 27.54 -3.41 31.40
C ASP A 307 26.45 -4.43 31.03
N VAL A 308 25.23 -4.21 31.53
CA VAL A 308 24.12 -5.14 31.28
C VAL A 308 23.73 -5.07 29.81
N VAL A 309 23.75 -6.22 29.13
CA VAL A 309 23.27 -6.38 27.75
C VAL A 309 22.21 -7.47 27.73
N LEU A 310 20.97 -7.09 27.44
CA LEU A 310 19.84 -7.99 27.23
C LEU A 310 19.57 -8.08 25.73
N THR A 311 19.60 -9.29 25.18
CA THR A 311 19.23 -9.59 23.80
C THR A 311 18.07 -10.57 23.76
N ARG A 312 17.04 -10.27 22.95
CA ARG A 312 15.89 -11.14 22.70
C ARG A 312 15.46 -11.00 21.24
N GLY A 313 15.65 -12.04 20.43
CA GLY A 313 15.51 -11.95 18.97
C GLY A 313 16.42 -10.85 18.39
N GLU A 314 15.86 -9.94 17.60
CA GLU A 314 16.60 -8.79 17.03
C GLU A 314 16.76 -7.58 17.98
N ARG A 315 16.15 -7.63 19.17
CA ARG A 315 16.15 -6.50 20.12
C ARG A 315 17.38 -6.59 21.03
N MET A 316 18.12 -5.49 21.14
CA MET A 316 19.23 -5.34 22.08
C MET A 316 18.97 -4.13 22.98
N ILE A 317 19.02 -4.37 24.30
CA ILE A 317 18.90 -3.36 25.34
C ILE A 317 20.21 -3.37 26.14
N ARG A 318 20.78 -2.19 26.34
CA ARG A 318 21.91 -1.98 27.26
C ARG A 318 21.44 -1.20 28.48
N ALA A 319 21.97 -1.49 29.65
CA ALA A 319 21.56 -0.84 30.89
C ALA A 319 22.68 -0.82 31.94
N ALA A 320 22.59 0.10 32.90
CA ALA A 320 23.48 0.08 34.07
C ALA A 320 23.07 -1.03 35.06
N GLU A 321 21.75 -1.17 35.26
CA GLU A 321 21.15 -2.15 36.17
C GLU A 321 19.86 -2.72 35.58
N LEU A 322 19.60 -4.00 35.83
CA LEU A 322 18.41 -4.69 35.33
C LEU A 322 17.92 -5.69 36.36
N TYR A 323 16.65 -5.61 36.74
CA TYR A 323 15.94 -6.68 37.43
C TYR A 323 14.98 -7.36 36.46
N TYR A 324 15.08 -8.68 36.31
CA TYR A 324 14.16 -9.49 35.51
C TYR A 324 13.46 -10.51 36.40
N ASP A 325 12.13 -10.57 36.31
CA ASP A 325 11.27 -11.56 36.92
C ASP A 325 10.86 -12.57 35.85
N PHE A 326 11.46 -13.76 35.93
CA PHE A 326 11.24 -14.84 34.96
C PHE A 326 9.89 -15.52 35.14
N GLU A 327 9.31 -15.49 36.36
CA GLU A 327 8.00 -16.09 36.62
C GLU A 327 6.86 -15.25 36.04
N ASN A 328 6.98 -13.92 36.07
CA ASN A 328 5.92 -13.01 35.62
C ASN A 328 6.20 -12.31 34.28
N ASN A 329 7.35 -12.57 33.64
CA ASN A 329 7.80 -11.87 32.41
C ASN A 329 7.83 -10.34 32.57
N ARG A 330 8.34 -9.86 33.71
CA ARG A 330 8.43 -8.45 34.06
C ARG A 330 9.88 -8.03 34.21
N ALA A 331 10.18 -6.78 33.91
CA ALA A 331 11.53 -6.25 34.07
C ALA A 331 11.49 -4.79 34.54
N LEU A 332 12.50 -4.42 35.33
CA LEU A 332 12.84 -3.04 35.66
C LEU A 332 14.26 -2.80 35.18
N ILE A 333 14.43 -1.87 34.25
CA ILE A 333 15.70 -1.56 33.60
C ILE A 333 16.03 -0.10 33.90
N LEU A 334 17.22 0.16 34.44
CA LEU A 334 17.70 1.51 34.77
C LEU A 334 18.77 1.95 33.77
N ASP A 335 18.71 3.22 33.36
CA ASP A 335 19.57 3.80 32.32
C ASP A 335 19.58 2.97 31.04
N ALA A 336 18.38 2.66 30.55
CA ALA A 336 18.19 1.78 29.39
C ALA A 336 18.55 2.51 28.08
N VAL A 337 19.29 1.85 27.21
CA VAL A 337 19.55 2.24 25.83
C VAL A 337 19.14 1.10 24.91
N MET A 338 18.12 1.34 24.11
CA MET A 338 17.61 0.42 23.11
C MET A 338 17.93 0.93 21.71
N ARG A 339 18.29 0.01 20.82
CA ARG A 339 18.38 0.26 19.38
C ARG A 339 17.34 -0.61 18.67
N ALA A 340 16.56 0.02 17.80
CA ALA A 340 15.62 -0.65 16.90
C ALA A 340 15.79 -0.11 15.47
N MET A 341 15.29 -0.85 14.48
CA MET A 341 15.16 -0.36 13.11
C MET A 341 13.69 -0.02 12.86
N ALA A 342 13.42 1.16 12.31
CA ALA A 342 12.08 1.55 11.90
C ALA A 342 11.62 0.63 10.75
N PRO A 343 10.47 -0.07 10.87
CA PRO A 343 9.97 -0.95 9.83
C PRO A 343 9.82 -0.22 8.48
N GLY A 344 10.35 -0.80 7.41
CA GLY A 344 10.20 -0.28 6.04
C GLY A 344 11.01 0.98 5.69
N ARG A 345 11.88 1.49 6.59
CA ARG A 345 12.66 2.73 6.35
C ARG A 345 14.17 2.58 6.53
N ASP A 346 14.68 1.41 6.93
CA ASP A 346 16.09 1.18 7.30
C ASP A 346 16.70 2.27 8.21
N LEU A 347 15.84 2.91 9.01
CA LEU A 347 16.20 4.04 9.87
C LEU A 347 16.45 3.52 11.29
N PRO A 348 17.68 3.60 11.83
CA PRO A 348 17.92 3.24 13.22
C PRO A 348 17.23 4.24 14.16
N ILE A 349 16.48 3.72 15.13
CA ILE A 349 15.88 4.47 16.24
C ILE A 349 16.62 4.06 17.52
N TYR A 350 17.12 5.06 18.23
CA TYR A 350 17.71 4.94 19.56
C TYR A 350 16.73 5.48 20.59
N VAL A 351 16.40 4.66 21.57
CA VAL A 351 15.58 5.05 22.72
C VAL A 351 16.45 4.97 23.96
N ARG A 352 16.53 6.07 24.70
CA ARG A 352 17.18 6.15 26.01
C ARG A 352 16.13 6.44 27.05
N ALA A 353 16.19 5.82 28.21
CA ALA A 353 15.25 6.12 29.29
C ALA A 353 15.92 5.92 30.64
N GLU A 354 15.64 6.81 31.59
CA GLU A 354 16.12 6.69 32.97
C GLU A 354 15.60 5.41 33.61
N GLN A 355 14.35 5.06 33.32
CA GLN A 355 13.72 3.84 33.83
C GLN A 355 12.76 3.23 32.80
N VAL A 356 12.90 1.94 32.51
CA VAL A 356 11.94 1.16 31.70
C VAL A 356 11.35 0.05 32.56
N ARG A 357 10.01 -0.03 32.57
CA ARG A 357 9.25 -1.12 33.18
C ARG A 357 8.59 -1.95 32.10
N GLN A 358 8.96 -3.21 32.00
CA GLN A 358 8.19 -4.20 31.25
C GLN A 358 7.10 -4.75 32.16
N LEU A 359 5.84 -4.51 31.80
CA LEU A 359 4.66 -4.95 32.57
C LEU A 359 4.20 -6.36 32.17
N SER A 360 4.44 -6.74 30.92
CA SER A 360 4.18 -8.05 30.33
C SER A 360 5.12 -8.30 29.15
N SER A 361 5.01 -9.44 28.45
CA SER A 361 5.75 -9.70 27.22
C SER A 361 5.46 -8.72 26.08
N THR A 362 4.37 -7.94 26.14
CA THR A 362 3.95 -7.00 25.09
C THR A 362 3.81 -5.57 25.56
N GLU A 363 3.88 -5.26 26.86
CA GLU A 363 3.63 -3.91 27.38
C GLU A 363 4.84 -3.33 28.13
N TYR A 364 5.24 -2.12 27.75
CA TYR A 364 6.38 -1.40 28.29
C TYR A 364 6.03 0.03 28.67
N VAL A 365 6.62 0.51 29.76
CA VAL A 365 6.50 1.89 30.24
C VAL A 365 7.88 2.47 30.50
N ALA A 366 8.27 3.49 29.75
CA ALA A 366 9.51 4.23 29.98
C ALA A 366 9.23 5.57 30.68
N GLN A 367 10.12 5.96 31.59
CA GLN A 367 10.13 7.26 32.26
C GLN A 367 11.41 8.01 31.88
N GLY A 368 11.30 9.33 31.66
CA GLY A 368 12.42 10.15 31.20
C GLY A 368 12.99 9.64 29.88
N ALA A 369 12.10 9.37 28.92
CA ALA A 369 12.48 8.76 27.65
C ALA A 369 12.96 9.81 26.64
N LEU A 370 13.99 9.46 25.88
CA LEU A 370 14.54 10.21 24.78
C LEU A 370 14.54 9.30 23.55
N VAL A 371 13.96 9.76 22.44
CA VAL A 371 13.91 9.04 21.15
C VAL A 371 14.66 9.87 20.11
N THR A 372 15.61 9.25 19.42
CA THR A 372 16.42 9.91 18.38
C THR A 372 16.83 8.92 17.30
N ASN A 373 17.10 9.41 16.10
CA ASN A 373 17.72 8.63 15.02
C ASN A 373 19.26 8.71 15.05
N SER A 374 19.84 9.37 16.06
CA SER A 374 21.27 9.61 16.21
C SER A 374 21.93 8.66 17.20
N GLU A 375 23.03 8.05 16.77
CA GLU A 375 23.87 7.17 17.59
C GLU A 375 24.61 7.91 18.72
N PHE A 376 24.75 9.24 18.63
CA PHE A 376 25.49 10.04 19.61
C PHE A 376 24.78 10.12 20.96
N TYR A 377 25.54 10.10 22.05
CA TYR A 377 25.02 10.21 23.42
C TYR A 377 24.23 11.51 23.64
N THR A 378 24.73 12.63 23.10
CA THR A 378 24.03 13.91 22.99
C THR A 378 23.54 14.09 21.55
N PRO A 379 22.29 13.70 21.24
CA PRO A 379 21.77 13.83 19.89
C PRO A 379 21.45 15.28 19.58
N HIS A 380 21.75 15.69 18.35
CA HIS A 380 21.44 17.03 17.85
C HIS A 380 19.93 17.28 17.80
N ILE A 381 19.14 16.26 17.43
CA ILE A 381 17.67 16.31 17.40
C ILE A 381 17.13 15.08 18.13
N HIS A 382 16.19 15.30 19.06
CA HIS A 382 15.50 14.21 19.74
C HIS A 382 14.12 14.62 20.24
N LEU A 383 13.26 13.62 20.44
CA LEU A 383 12.01 13.76 21.18
C LEU A 383 12.26 13.33 22.62
N GLY A 384 12.07 14.23 23.58
CA GLY A 384 12.04 13.89 25.01
C GLY A 384 10.60 13.66 25.45
N ALA A 385 10.34 12.72 26.34
CA ALA A 385 9.01 12.47 26.91
C ALA A 385 9.14 12.05 28.38
N GLU A 386 8.31 12.61 29.26
CA GLU A 386 8.32 12.22 30.68
C GLU A 386 7.89 10.76 30.84
N ARG A 387 6.88 10.33 30.08
CA ARG A 387 6.36 8.97 30.14
C ARG A 387 5.96 8.45 28.77
N VAL A 388 6.41 7.24 28.43
CA VAL A 388 6.08 6.55 27.18
C VAL A 388 5.50 5.18 27.52
N HIS A 389 4.27 4.92 27.08
CA HIS A 389 3.65 3.61 27.09
C HIS A 389 3.73 3.02 25.68
N LEU A 390 4.22 1.79 25.58
CA LEU A 390 4.37 1.05 24.34
C LEU A 390 3.67 -0.30 24.49
N THR A 391 2.86 -0.67 23.49
CA THR A 391 2.21 -1.97 23.39
C THR A 391 2.61 -2.63 22.08
N ASP A 392 3.30 -3.75 22.13
CA ASP A 392 3.67 -4.57 20.97
C ASP A 392 2.43 -5.34 20.48
N LEU A 393 2.01 -5.07 19.25
CA LEU A 393 0.88 -5.71 18.57
C LEU A 393 1.36 -6.62 17.41
N THR A 394 2.68 -6.88 17.34
CA THR A 394 3.28 -7.70 16.29
C THR A 394 2.78 -9.14 16.39
N SER A 395 2.21 -9.66 15.29
CA SER A 395 1.77 -11.06 15.23
C SER A 395 2.98 -11.99 15.11
N ARG A 396 3.03 -13.02 15.96
CA ARG A 396 4.09 -14.02 16.04
C ARG A 396 3.50 -15.43 15.95
N ASP A 397 4.20 -16.38 15.34
CA ASP A 397 3.88 -17.81 15.42
C ASP A 397 4.41 -18.45 16.72
N GLU A 398 4.14 -19.75 16.87
CA GLU A 398 4.57 -20.60 18.01
C GLU A 398 6.10 -20.71 18.16
N SER A 399 6.90 -20.32 17.15
CA SER A 399 8.36 -20.27 17.21
C SER A 399 8.92 -18.89 17.59
N GLY A 400 8.03 -17.91 17.78
CA GLY A 400 8.38 -16.50 18.02
C GLY A 400 8.73 -15.72 16.75
N GLN A 401 8.64 -16.34 15.57
CA GLN A 401 8.84 -15.68 14.28
C GLN A 401 7.66 -14.77 13.95
N ILE A 402 7.98 -13.63 13.35
CA ILE A 402 7.00 -12.60 12.99
C ILE A 402 6.22 -13.08 11.77
N THR A 403 4.92 -13.32 11.93
CA THR A 403 4.01 -13.83 10.88
C THR A 403 3.21 -12.76 10.16
N GLY A 404 3.34 -11.50 10.58
CA GLY A 404 2.64 -10.35 10.01
C GLY A 404 3.46 -9.06 10.03
N LEU A 405 2.82 -7.93 9.70
CA LEU A 405 3.46 -6.62 9.81
C LEU A 405 3.80 -6.33 11.28
N MET A 406 5.03 -5.84 11.54
CA MET A 406 5.38 -5.27 12.84
C MET A 406 4.39 -4.14 13.16
N ALA A 407 3.76 -4.22 14.33
CA ALA A 407 2.71 -3.30 14.74
C ALA A 407 2.86 -3.00 16.23
N GLY A 408 2.54 -1.78 16.64
CA GLY A 408 2.62 -1.42 18.05
C GLY A 408 2.01 -0.08 18.33
N ARG A 409 1.29 0.02 19.44
CA ARG A 409 0.66 1.28 19.86
C ARG A 409 1.57 2.02 20.82
N TYR A 410 1.69 3.33 20.67
CA TYR A 410 2.35 4.18 21.66
C TYR A 410 1.41 5.23 22.25
N ARG A 411 1.73 5.64 23.47
CA ARG A 411 1.21 6.85 24.11
C ARG A 411 2.36 7.54 24.81
N MET A 412 2.58 8.82 24.54
CA MET A 412 3.61 9.61 25.18
C MET A 412 2.98 10.82 25.87
N HIS A 413 3.46 11.14 27.06
CA HIS A 413 3.06 12.30 27.85
C HIS A 413 4.22 13.27 27.97
N ASP A 414 3.88 14.56 27.96
CA ASP A 414 4.81 15.67 28.17
C ASP A 414 6.02 15.61 27.23
N VAL A 415 5.72 15.55 25.94
CA VAL A 415 6.74 15.35 24.92
C VAL A 415 7.29 16.70 24.46
N THR A 416 8.59 16.73 24.21
CA THR A 416 9.33 17.91 23.76
C THR A 416 10.14 17.58 22.51
N LEU A 417 10.08 18.43 21.48
CA LEU A 417 11.04 18.42 20.38
C LEU A 417 12.26 19.24 20.81
N ASN A 418 13.42 18.59 20.90
CA ASN A 418 14.66 19.25 21.30
C ASN A 418 15.64 19.35 20.13
N LEU A 419 16.25 20.51 19.97
CA LEU A 419 17.34 20.79 19.02
C LEU A 419 18.54 21.33 19.79
N GLU A 420 19.69 20.64 19.70
CA GLU A 420 20.92 20.98 20.44
C GLU A 420 20.68 21.16 21.95
N GLY A 421 19.75 20.39 22.52
CA GLY A 421 19.33 20.45 23.93
C GLY A 421 18.35 21.58 24.28
N VAL A 422 17.92 22.40 23.31
CA VAL A 422 16.89 23.43 23.50
C VAL A 422 15.51 22.88 23.12
N PRO A 423 14.51 22.90 24.01
CA PRO A 423 13.15 22.49 23.67
C PRO A 423 12.48 23.55 22.77
N LEU A 424 12.15 23.16 21.54
CA LEU A 424 11.53 24.03 20.54
C LEU A 424 10.00 23.94 20.52
N ALA A 425 9.45 22.77 20.86
CA ALA A 425 8.00 22.54 20.87
C ALA A 425 7.64 21.55 21.97
N TYR A 426 6.41 21.66 22.49
CA TYR A 426 5.88 20.83 23.57
C TYR A 426 4.47 20.36 23.22
N TRP A 427 4.15 19.12 23.54
CA TRP A 427 2.78 18.59 23.50
C TRP A 427 2.48 17.75 24.75
N PRO A 428 1.32 17.95 25.40
CA PRO A 428 0.99 17.27 26.63
C PRO A 428 0.73 15.78 26.43
N TYR A 429 0.27 15.38 25.24
CA TYR A 429 -0.07 14.00 24.92
C TYR A 429 0.01 13.71 23.42
N THR A 430 0.52 12.53 23.04
CA THR A 430 0.45 11.99 21.68
C THR A 430 0.27 10.48 21.72
N ALA A 431 -0.50 9.93 20.77
CA ALA A 431 -0.72 8.50 20.63
C ALA A 431 -0.82 8.11 19.16
N GLY A 432 -0.43 6.88 18.83
CA GLY A 432 -0.46 6.38 17.45
C GLY A 432 -0.12 4.89 17.37
N ASP A 433 -0.08 4.36 16.15
CA ASP A 433 0.33 2.99 15.83
C ASP A 433 1.55 3.04 14.87
N PHE A 434 2.59 2.24 15.12
CA PHE A 434 3.81 2.20 14.28
C PHE A 434 3.62 1.39 12.98
N ARG A 435 2.38 1.14 12.55
CA ARG A 435 2.06 0.36 11.34
C ARG A 435 2.45 1.04 10.03
N GLN A 436 2.44 2.38 9.92
CA GLN A 436 2.96 3.10 8.74
C GLN A 436 3.05 4.65 8.84
N SER A 437 2.62 5.31 9.92
CA SER A 437 2.72 6.77 10.07
C SER A 437 2.91 7.20 11.52
N GLU A 438 4.04 7.86 11.83
CA GLU A 438 4.63 7.96 13.18
C GLU A 438 4.41 9.30 13.91
N THR A 439 3.55 10.20 13.41
CA THR A 439 3.28 11.50 14.04
C THR A 439 1.86 12.01 13.77
N ALA A 440 1.28 12.84 14.65
CA ALA A 440 0.01 13.53 14.37
C ALA A 440 0.16 14.62 13.29
N ILE A 441 1.37 15.15 13.12
CA ILE A 441 1.74 16.16 12.13
C ILE A 441 2.28 15.45 10.89
N ARG A 442 1.70 15.75 9.73
CA ARG A 442 2.10 15.21 8.41
C ARG A 442 3.14 16.10 7.72
N SER A 443 3.04 17.41 7.90
CA SER A 443 4.06 18.37 7.44
C SER A 443 3.86 19.72 8.09
N ILE A 444 4.94 20.45 8.31
CA ILE A 444 4.92 21.89 8.59
C ILE A 444 5.72 22.55 7.48
N ARG A 445 5.31 23.71 6.98
CA ARG A 445 6.08 24.52 6.04
C ARG A 445 6.16 25.94 6.56
N THR A 446 7.34 26.54 6.44
CA THR A 446 7.56 27.94 6.72
C THR A 446 8.34 28.56 5.57
N ALA A 447 7.87 29.70 5.09
CA ALA A 447 8.50 30.46 4.03
C ALA A 447 8.17 31.94 4.20
N TYR A 448 8.99 32.78 3.61
CA TYR A 448 8.63 34.16 3.32
C TYR A 448 8.39 34.27 1.82
N ARG A 449 7.26 34.86 1.42
CA ARG A 449 6.94 35.25 0.04
C ARG A 449 6.61 36.73 0.01
N GLU A 450 6.95 37.43 -1.05
CA GLU A 450 6.68 38.86 -1.16
C GLU A 450 5.18 39.11 -1.18
N ASN A 451 4.42 38.29 -1.91
CA ASN A 451 2.96 38.44 -2.03
C ASN A 451 2.20 38.01 -0.76
N ASP A 452 2.64 36.95 -0.07
CA ASP A 452 1.94 36.41 1.12
C ASP A 452 2.51 36.86 2.48
N GLY A 453 3.73 37.40 2.49
CA GLY A 453 4.51 37.65 3.69
C GLY A 453 5.05 36.38 4.34
N LEU A 454 5.04 36.32 5.67
CA LEU A 454 5.39 35.11 6.43
C LEU A 454 4.28 34.07 6.30
N VAL A 455 4.61 32.93 5.72
CA VAL A 455 3.72 31.79 5.49
C VAL A 455 4.06 30.69 6.49
N PHE A 456 3.05 30.24 7.22
CA PHE A 456 3.08 29.06 8.08
C PHE A 456 1.97 28.11 7.66
N GLN A 457 2.32 26.94 7.14
CA GLN A 457 1.36 25.92 6.73
C GLN A 457 1.59 24.65 7.52
N SER A 458 0.53 23.99 7.96
CA SER A 458 0.63 22.73 8.68
C SER A 458 -0.43 21.75 8.22
N LYS A 459 -0.04 20.50 8.01
CA LYS A 459 -0.92 19.37 7.72
C LYS A 459 -0.85 18.37 8.87
N TRP A 460 -2.00 17.86 9.27
CA TRP A 460 -2.18 16.94 10.39
C TRP A 460 -2.93 15.71 9.90
N TYR A 461 -2.59 14.52 10.38
CA TYR A 461 -3.39 13.32 10.11
C TYR A 461 -4.74 13.46 10.81
N LEU A 462 -5.80 13.58 10.00
CA LEU A 462 -7.13 13.98 10.46
C LEU A 462 -7.68 12.99 11.50
N PHE A 463 -7.63 11.69 11.19
CA PHE A 463 -8.14 10.63 12.05
C PHE A 463 -7.34 10.49 13.35
N ASN A 464 -6.00 10.61 13.28
CA ASN A 464 -5.15 10.69 14.47
C ASN A 464 -5.54 11.86 15.40
N LEU A 465 -5.84 13.03 14.83
CA LEU A 465 -6.28 14.20 15.60
C LEU A 465 -7.66 13.96 16.24
N LEU A 466 -8.57 13.32 15.51
CA LEU A 466 -9.91 12.96 15.98
C LEU A 466 -9.89 11.78 16.99
N GLY A 467 -8.74 11.12 17.16
CA GLY A 467 -8.59 9.95 18.03
C GLY A 467 -9.36 8.72 17.55
N VAL A 468 -9.64 8.64 16.24
CA VAL A 468 -10.33 7.51 15.61
C VAL A 468 -9.34 6.68 14.80
N GLU A 469 -9.58 5.38 14.70
CA GLU A 469 -8.76 4.50 13.86
C GLU A 469 -9.02 4.81 12.38
N ASP A 470 -7.95 4.93 11.61
CA ASP A 470 -8.00 5.21 10.17
C ASP A 470 -8.87 4.15 9.47
N PRO A 471 -9.95 4.54 8.75
CA PRO A 471 -10.69 3.60 7.94
C PRO A 471 -9.77 2.99 6.87
N LYS A 472 -9.91 1.69 6.62
CA LYS A 472 -9.09 1.01 5.61
C LYS A 472 -9.26 1.68 4.24
N GLY A 473 -8.14 2.01 3.62
CA GLY A 473 -8.13 2.66 2.30
C GLY A 473 -8.52 4.13 2.31
N VAL A 474 -8.53 4.81 3.46
CA VAL A 474 -8.85 6.24 3.55
C VAL A 474 -7.69 7.01 4.20
N ASP A 475 -7.16 8.00 3.50
CA ASP A 475 -6.14 8.95 3.99
C ASP A 475 -6.78 10.34 4.15
N GLY A 476 -6.73 10.90 5.35
CA GLY A 476 -7.33 12.19 5.67
C GLY A 476 -6.32 13.15 6.30
N ALA A 477 -6.31 14.40 5.83
CA ALA A 477 -5.46 15.46 6.37
C ALA A 477 -6.24 16.74 6.70
N LEU A 478 -6.03 17.27 7.90
CA LEU A 478 -6.43 18.63 8.28
C LEU A 478 -5.30 19.60 7.94
N ARG A 479 -5.64 20.70 7.26
CA ARG A 479 -4.74 21.81 6.95
C ARG A 479 -5.04 23.00 7.85
N LEU A 480 -3.99 23.59 8.43
CA LEU A 480 -4.05 24.84 9.18
C LEU A 480 -2.93 25.73 8.67
N ASP A 481 -3.32 26.79 7.96
CA ASP A 481 -2.44 27.67 7.22
C ASP A 481 -2.60 29.11 7.76
N TYR A 482 -1.52 29.88 7.76
CA TYR A 482 -1.52 31.29 8.13
C TYR A 482 -0.51 32.03 7.26
N MET A 483 -0.96 33.11 6.64
CA MET A 483 -0.15 33.96 5.77
C MET A 483 -0.26 35.38 6.28
N SER A 484 0.85 36.04 6.62
CA SER A 484 0.79 37.32 7.34
C SER A 484 0.14 38.46 6.55
N LYS A 485 0.14 38.40 5.21
CA LYS A 485 -0.52 39.40 4.34
C LYS A 485 -1.90 38.96 3.84
N ARG A 486 -2.25 37.66 3.93
CA ARG A 486 -3.54 37.12 3.48
C ARG A 486 -4.47 36.85 4.65
N GLY A 487 -4.06 36.01 5.60
CA GLY A 487 -4.82 35.67 6.79
C GLY A 487 -4.79 34.18 7.13
N PRO A 488 -5.65 33.71 8.06
CA PRO A 488 -5.74 32.32 8.47
C PRO A 488 -6.60 31.48 7.50
N GLY A 489 -6.12 30.29 7.17
CA GLY A 489 -6.80 29.29 6.34
C GLY A 489 -6.93 27.93 7.03
N VAL A 490 -7.98 27.20 6.70
CA VAL A 490 -8.25 25.84 7.17
C VAL A 490 -8.78 24.98 6.03
N GLY A 491 -8.36 23.72 5.97
CA GLY A 491 -8.82 22.80 4.93
C GLY A 491 -8.83 21.36 5.37
N VAL A 492 -9.54 20.53 4.60
CA VAL A 492 -9.63 19.09 4.77
C VAL A 492 -9.40 18.44 3.42
N ASP A 493 -8.33 17.64 3.34
CA ASP A 493 -8.02 16.80 2.18
C ASP A 493 -8.34 15.35 2.57
N VAL A 494 -9.16 14.64 1.79
CA VAL A 494 -9.40 13.20 1.97
C VAL A 494 -9.22 12.49 0.64
N ASP A 495 -8.44 11.42 0.64
CA ASP A 495 -8.27 10.48 -0.45
C ASP A 495 -8.76 9.11 0.01
N TYR A 496 -9.50 8.41 -0.85
CA TYR A 496 -9.99 7.07 -0.52
C TYR A 496 -9.92 6.14 -1.71
N GLU A 497 -9.58 4.88 -1.43
CA GLU A 497 -9.48 3.77 -2.37
C GLU A 497 -9.97 2.49 -1.68
N GLN A 498 -11.04 1.91 -2.23
CA GLN A 498 -11.68 0.68 -1.81
C GLN A 498 -11.70 -0.31 -2.99
N GLU A 499 -12.20 -1.52 -2.76
CA GLU A 499 -12.21 -2.58 -3.80
C GLU A 499 -12.99 -2.19 -5.07
N THR A 500 -14.08 -1.43 -4.92
CA THR A 500 -14.94 -1.02 -6.05
C THR A 500 -14.99 0.49 -6.24
N SER A 501 -14.34 1.29 -5.39
CA SER A 501 -14.52 2.74 -5.41
C SER A 501 -13.26 3.49 -5.07
N TYR A 502 -13.06 4.64 -5.68
CA TYR A 502 -11.96 5.53 -5.35
C TYR A 502 -12.33 6.97 -5.62
N GLY A 503 -11.66 7.89 -4.95
CA GLY A 503 -11.92 9.30 -5.15
C GLY A 503 -11.22 10.18 -4.15
N LEU A 504 -11.58 11.45 -4.21
CA LEU A 504 -11.00 12.48 -3.38
C LEU A 504 -12.04 13.52 -2.97
N PHE A 505 -11.80 14.13 -1.83
CA PHE A 505 -12.47 15.32 -1.34
C PHE A 505 -11.41 16.36 -0.98
N ARG A 506 -11.64 17.61 -1.39
CA ARG A 506 -10.81 18.78 -1.08
C ARG A 506 -11.73 19.89 -0.60
N GLY A 507 -11.59 20.28 0.65
CA GLY A 507 -12.23 21.46 1.22
C GLY A 507 -11.16 22.43 1.68
N TYR A 508 -11.29 23.71 1.35
CA TYR A 508 -10.40 24.74 1.87
C TYR A 508 -11.14 26.06 2.03
N TYR A 509 -10.82 26.79 3.07
CA TYR A 509 -11.35 28.09 3.40
C TYR A 509 -10.22 29.00 3.89
N ILE A 510 -10.25 30.26 3.51
CA ILE A 510 -9.35 31.30 4.02
C ILE A 510 -10.13 32.60 4.23
N HIS A 511 -9.82 33.27 5.34
CA HIS A 511 -10.22 34.66 5.52
C HIS A 511 -9.08 35.54 5.00
N ASP A 512 -9.24 36.04 3.78
CA ASP A 512 -8.23 36.73 2.98
C ASP A 512 -8.46 38.24 2.96
N THR A 513 -7.52 39.00 3.50
CA THR A 513 -7.52 40.46 3.52
C THR A 513 -6.51 41.08 2.54
N GLY A 514 -5.88 40.26 1.69
CA GLY A 514 -4.86 40.66 0.73
C GLY A 514 -5.41 41.01 -0.66
N THR A 515 -4.49 41.25 -1.60
CA THR A 515 -4.78 41.55 -3.01
C THR A 515 -4.09 40.54 -3.91
N ASP A 516 -4.79 39.98 -4.89
CA ASP A 516 -4.22 38.95 -5.77
C ASP A 516 -3.31 39.59 -6.82
N ASN A 517 -2.14 38.97 -7.02
CA ASN A 517 -1.19 39.36 -8.08
C ASN A 517 -1.10 38.19 -9.05
N LEU A 518 -1.82 38.30 -10.17
CA LEU A 518 -1.96 37.26 -11.19
C LEU A 518 -1.08 37.58 -12.41
N GLY A 519 0.02 38.31 -12.18
CA GLY A 519 0.99 38.71 -13.17
C GLY A 519 0.74 40.10 -13.78
N PRO A 520 1.55 40.51 -14.78
CA PRO A 520 1.75 41.91 -15.16
C PRO A 520 0.53 42.60 -15.79
N PHE A 521 -0.54 41.85 -16.07
CA PHE A 521 -1.74 42.35 -16.73
C PHE A 521 -3.01 42.19 -15.88
N ARG A 522 -2.94 41.55 -14.71
CA ARG A 522 -4.09 41.26 -13.82
C ARG A 522 -3.66 41.34 -12.35
N ASP A 523 -4.02 42.46 -11.73
CA ASP A 523 -4.14 42.57 -10.28
C ASP A 523 -5.63 42.72 -9.95
N GLU A 524 -6.13 41.93 -9.01
CA GLU A 524 -7.56 41.91 -8.66
C GLU A 524 -7.73 41.93 -7.13
N GLU A 525 -8.58 42.83 -6.65
CA GLU A 525 -9.07 42.76 -5.27
C GLU A 525 -10.22 41.74 -5.23
N PRO A 526 -10.13 40.69 -4.40
CA PRO A 526 -11.20 39.69 -4.33
C PRO A 526 -12.53 40.33 -3.92
N ASP A 527 -13.63 39.89 -4.55
CA ASP A 527 -14.99 40.37 -4.26
C ASP A 527 -15.45 40.06 -2.81
N THR A 528 -14.75 39.17 -2.12
CA THR A 528 -15.03 38.76 -0.74
C THR A 528 -13.77 38.38 0.01
N GLU A 529 -13.72 38.73 1.29
CA GLU A 529 -12.67 38.29 2.21
C GLU A 529 -12.82 36.82 2.62
N ASN A 530 -13.96 36.16 2.35
CA ASN A 530 -14.22 34.78 2.76
C ASN A 530 -14.19 33.85 1.55
N ARG A 531 -13.00 33.32 1.27
CA ARG A 531 -12.71 32.58 0.05
C ARG A 531 -12.52 31.10 0.33
N GLY A 532 -12.77 30.25 -0.65
CA GLY A 532 -12.63 28.81 -0.47
C GLY A 532 -13.06 27.96 -1.65
N ARG A 533 -12.93 26.65 -1.45
CA ARG A 533 -13.37 25.63 -2.40
C ARG A 533 -13.90 24.37 -1.72
N VAL A 534 -14.75 23.68 -2.45
CA VAL A 534 -15.16 22.30 -2.18
C VAL A 534 -15.14 21.53 -3.50
N THR A 535 -14.29 20.52 -3.61
CA THR A 535 -14.21 19.62 -4.76
C THR A 535 -14.36 18.18 -4.26
N TRP A 536 -15.31 17.45 -4.82
CA TRP A 536 -15.47 16.02 -4.61
C TRP A 536 -15.45 15.31 -5.95
N ARG A 537 -14.55 14.33 -6.10
CA ARG A 537 -14.44 13.46 -7.25
C ARG A 537 -14.58 12.03 -6.76
N HIS A 538 -15.42 11.24 -7.42
CA HIS A 538 -15.73 9.87 -7.03
C HIS A 538 -15.88 9.00 -8.27
N ARG A 539 -15.29 7.81 -8.24
CA ARG A 539 -15.54 6.76 -9.22
C ARG A 539 -15.92 5.47 -8.51
N GLU A 540 -16.98 4.83 -9.00
CA GLU A 540 -17.51 3.56 -8.54
C GLU A 540 -17.56 2.56 -9.70
N LEU A 541 -17.02 1.37 -9.48
CA LEU A 541 -17.11 0.20 -10.35
C LEU A 541 -18.32 -0.63 -9.92
N LEU A 542 -19.46 -0.45 -10.59
CA LEU A 542 -20.75 -1.07 -10.23
C LEU A 542 -20.85 -2.56 -10.63
N GLY A 543 -19.76 -3.14 -11.13
CA GLY A 543 -19.71 -4.51 -11.64
C GLY A 543 -20.27 -4.67 -13.05
N GLN A 544 -20.05 -5.84 -13.65
CA GLN A 544 -20.50 -6.16 -15.03
C GLN A 544 -20.07 -5.10 -16.06
N GLY A 545 -18.91 -4.46 -15.90
CA GLY A 545 -18.44 -3.42 -16.81
C GLY A 545 -19.17 -2.08 -16.73
N TRP A 546 -19.98 -1.84 -15.70
CA TRP A 546 -20.52 -0.51 -15.38
C TRP A 546 -19.55 0.29 -14.49
N GLU A 547 -19.40 1.57 -14.81
CA GLU A 547 -18.56 2.54 -14.10
C GLU A 547 -19.35 3.86 -13.97
N LEU A 548 -19.45 4.39 -12.76
CA LEU A 548 -20.03 5.69 -12.47
C LEU A 548 -18.93 6.64 -12.02
N THR A 549 -18.81 7.80 -12.66
CA THR A 549 -17.93 8.91 -12.25
C THR A 549 -18.80 10.10 -11.86
N LEU A 550 -18.54 10.68 -10.69
CA LEU A 550 -19.18 11.89 -10.18
C LEU A 550 -18.11 12.94 -9.90
N GLU A 551 -18.41 14.18 -10.26
CA GLU A 551 -17.62 15.33 -9.83
C GLU A 551 -18.57 16.46 -9.41
N GLY A 552 -18.28 17.09 -8.27
CA GLY A 552 -18.93 18.30 -7.83
C GLY A 552 -17.89 19.27 -7.32
N SER A 553 -17.83 20.45 -7.94
CA SER A 553 -16.82 21.46 -7.63
C SER A 553 -17.48 22.82 -7.43
N TRP A 554 -17.17 23.46 -6.30
CA TRP A 554 -17.56 24.82 -5.96
C TRP A 554 -16.31 25.62 -5.54
N ILE A 555 -16.23 26.85 -6.01
CA ILE A 555 -15.13 27.79 -5.74
C ILE A 555 -15.77 29.15 -5.48
N SER A 556 -15.23 29.90 -4.51
CA SER A 556 -15.77 31.20 -4.10
C SER A 556 -15.72 32.26 -5.20
N ASP A 557 -14.61 32.32 -5.91
CA ASP A 557 -14.27 33.38 -6.85
C ASP A 557 -13.27 32.87 -7.91
N PRO A 558 -13.16 33.54 -9.06
CA PRO A 558 -12.36 33.06 -10.18
C PRO A 558 -10.84 33.11 -10.00
N SER A 559 -10.31 34.00 -9.14
CA SER A 559 -8.87 34.09 -8.89
C SER A 559 -8.40 33.12 -7.81
N PHE A 560 -9.31 32.52 -7.04
CA PHE A 560 -8.98 31.66 -5.90
C PHE A 560 -8.05 30.49 -6.23
N LEU A 561 -8.33 29.76 -7.32
CA LEU A 561 -7.53 28.60 -7.69
C LEU A 561 -6.16 29.03 -8.22
N GLU A 562 -6.11 30.11 -9.01
CA GLU A 562 -4.88 30.70 -9.56
C GLU A 562 -3.94 31.17 -8.43
N GLU A 563 -4.45 31.90 -7.43
CA GLU A 563 -3.67 32.44 -6.31
C GLU A 563 -3.19 31.34 -5.33
N TYR A 564 -4.09 30.45 -4.87
CA TYR A 564 -3.76 29.52 -3.77
C TYR A 564 -3.33 28.13 -4.23
N PHE A 565 -3.64 27.77 -5.48
CA PHE A 565 -3.45 26.45 -6.04
C PHE A 565 -3.01 26.55 -7.51
N GLU A 566 -2.09 27.46 -7.81
CA GLU A 566 -1.58 27.78 -9.16
C GLU A 566 -1.32 26.55 -10.03
N GLY A 567 -0.55 25.57 -9.55
CA GLY A 567 -0.30 24.34 -10.33
C GLY A 567 -1.57 23.53 -10.66
N GLU A 568 -2.61 23.57 -9.81
CA GLU A 568 -3.91 22.97 -10.12
C GLU A 568 -4.71 23.82 -11.12
N PHE A 569 -4.55 25.13 -11.11
CA PHE A 569 -5.16 26.03 -12.09
C PHE A 569 -4.53 25.87 -13.48
N GLU A 570 -3.20 25.76 -13.56
CA GLU A 570 -2.48 25.67 -14.82
C GLU A 570 -2.49 24.27 -15.44
N GLU A 571 -2.22 23.24 -14.64
CA GLU A 571 -2.02 21.86 -15.13
C GLU A 571 -3.15 20.91 -14.71
N GLY A 572 -3.97 21.32 -13.75
CA GLY A 572 -5.03 20.49 -13.21
C GLY A 572 -6.22 20.34 -14.16
N LYS A 573 -7.05 19.35 -13.87
CA LYS A 573 -8.34 19.20 -14.55
C LYS A 573 -9.25 20.37 -14.17
N GLU A 574 -9.90 20.95 -15.18
CA GLU A 574 -10.95 21.95 -15.00
C GLU A 574 -12.02 21.47 -13.99
N GLN A 575 -12.55 22.42 -13.21
CA GLN A 575 -13.46 22.17 -12.09
C GLN A 575 -14.89 22.13 -12.62
N GLU A 576 -15.49 20.94 -12.58
CA GLU A 576 -16.79 20.69 -13.20
C GLU A 576 -17.82 20.20 -12.17
N THR A 577 -19.10 20.21 -12.56
CA THR A 577 -20.16 19.49 -11.87
C THR A 577 -20.80 18.53 -12.86
N LEU A 578 -20.53 17.23 -12.71
CA LEU A 578 -20.97 16.22 -13.67
C LEU A 578 -21.28 14.86 -13.03
N ALA A 579 -22.11 14.10 -13.74
CA ALA A 579 -22.32 12.68 -13.55
C ALA A 579 -22.13 11.95 -14.88
N TYR A 580 -21.21 10.98 -14.91
CA TYR A 580 -20.85 10.22 -16.09
C TYR A 580 -21.00 8.73 -15.81
N LEU A 581 -21.89 8.07 -16.54
CA LEU A 581 -22.11 6.64 -16.46
C LEU A 581 -21.58 5.98 -17.73
N LYS A 582 -20.78 4.92 -17.56
CA LYS A 582 -20.20 4.14 -18.65
C LYS A 582 -20.53 2.66 -18.45
N LYS A 583 -20.95 2.01 -19.53
CA LYS A 583 -21.04 0.55 -19.64
C LYS A 583 -20.13 0.13 -20.78
N GLN A 584 -19.15 -0.70 -20.49
CA GLN A 584 -18.26 -1.28 -21.50
C GLN A 584 -18.30 -2.80 -21.41
N GLN A 585 -18.29 -3.46 -22.57
CA GLN A 585 -18.19 -4.91 -22.68
C GLN A 585 -17.62 -5.25 -24.06
N ASP A 586 -16.66 -6.17 -24.08
CA ASP A 586 -15.98 -6.60 -25.31
C ASP A 586 -15.47 -5.40 -26.13
N ASN A 587 -16.02 -5.21 -27.33
CA ASN A 587 -15.67 -4.13 -28.26
C ASN A 587 -16.70 -2.98 -28.29
N TRP A 588 -17.66 -2.92 -27.36
CA TRP A 588 -18.68 -1.87 -27.33
C TRP A 588 -18.73 -1.08 -26.01
N ALA A 589 -19.18 0.16 -26.11
CA ALA A 589 -19.39 1.02 -24.96
C ALA A 589 -20.66 1.88 -25.12
N LEU A 590 -21.43 2.01 -24.04
CA LEU A 590 -22.52 2.96 -23.87
C LEU A 590 -22.11 3.97 -22.79
N THR A 591 -22.33 5.25 -23.02
CA THR A 591 -21.99 6.31 -22.07
C THR A 591 -23.14 7.30 -21.94
N ALA A 592 -23.35 7.84 -20.75
CA ALA A 592 -24.32 8.89 -20.46
C ALA A 592 -23.65 9.98 -19.62
N LEU A 593 -23.66 11.22 -20.10
CA LEU A 593 -23.10 12.38 -19.42
C LEU A 593 -24.21 13.36 -19.05
N VAL A 594 -24.21 13.82 -17.80
CA VAL A 594 -24.91 15.04 -17.38
C VAL A 594 -23.85 15.99 -16.84
N GLN A 595 -23.80 17.20 -17.37
CA GLN A 595 -22.84 18.22 -16.97
C GLN A 595 -23.56 19.56 -16.81
N TYR A 596 -23.39 20.16 -15.64
CA TYR A 596 -24.02 21.43 -15.27
C TYR A 596 -22.95 22.45 -14.89
N ARG A 597 -23.07 23.67 -15.39
CA ARG A 597 -22.12 24.74 -15.09
C ARG A 597 -22.53 25.41 -13.78
N MET A 598 -21.94 24.95 -12.68
CA MET A 598 -22.13 25.57 -11.37
C MET A 598 -21.30 26.85 -11.20
N LEU A 599 -20.11 26.92 -11.82
CA LEU A 599 -19.18 28.05 -11.77
C LEU A 599 -19.41 28.93 -13.00
N ASP A 600 -20.00 30.11 -12.80
CA ASP A 600 -20.46 30.97 -13.89
C ASP A 600 -19.35 31.82 -14.53
N PHE A 601 -18.18 31.83 -13.90
CA PHE A 601 -16.93 32.41 -14.39
C PHE A 601 -16.06 31.43 -15.19
N LEU A 602 -16.55 30.21 -15.45
CA LEU A 602 -15.92 29.27 -16.38
C LEU A 602 -16.72 29.21 -17.68
N THR A 603 -16.02 29.09 -18.81
CA THR A 603 -16.64 28.81 -20.11
C THR A 603 -16.83 27.30 -20.23
N GLN A 604 -18.07 26.83 -20.21
CA GLN A 604 -18.38 25.39 -20.23
C GLN A 604 -19.57 25.07 -21.12
N THR A 605 -19.56 23.86 -21.70
CA THR A 605 -20.73 23.27 -22.34
C THR A 605 -21.50 22.44 -21.32
N GLU A 606 -22.79 22.69 -21.18
CA GLU A 606 -23.68 21.84 -20.39
C GLU A 606 -24.29 20.74 -21.25
N HIS A 607 -24.44 19.55 -20.67
CA HIS A 607 -24.99 18.35 -21.32
C HIS A 607 -26.17 17.78 -20.50
N TRP A 608 -27.33 17.54 -21.13
CA TRP A 608 -28.59 17.21 -20.45
C TRP A 608 -29.53 16.21 -21.15
N PRO A 609 -29.39 14.89 -20.89
CA PRO A 609 -28.12 14.20 -20.87
C PRO A 609 -27.53 14.13 -22.30
N ASP A 610 -26.28 13.69 -22.38
CA ASP A 610 -25.61 13.30 -23.62
C ASP A 610 -25.31 11.81 -23.62
N LEU A 611 -25.95 11.08 -24.53
CA LEU A 611 -25.84 9.63 -24.66
C LEU A 611 -24.97 9.29 -25.85
N ALA A 612 -23.96 8.44 -25.66
CA ALA A 612 -23.13 7.94 -26.74
C ALA A 612 -23.04 6.42 -26.75
N PHE A 613 -23.06 5.84 -27.94
CA PHE A 613 -22.85 4.41 -28.17
C PHE A 613 -21.70 4.21 -29.14
N ARG A 614 -20.80 3.27 -28.86
CA ARG A 614 -19.58 3.02 -29.63
C ARG A 614 -19.39 1.53 -29.86
N TRP A 615 -19.05 1.15 -31.09
CA TRP A 615 -18.46 -0.15 -31.46
C TRP A 615 -17.07 0.08 -32.05
N VAL A 616 -16.07 -0.56 -31.46
CA VAL A 616 -14.65 -0.37 -31.82
C VAL A 616 -14.10 -1.66 -32.41
N GLY A 617 -14.21 -1.81 -33.74
CA GLY A 617 -13.61 -2.92 -34.48
C GLY A 617 -14.40 -4.22 -34.39
N GLU A 618 -15.61 -4.24 -34.95
CA GLU A 618 -16.38 -5.47 -35.16
C GLU A 618 -15.94 -6.15 -36.46
N PRO A 619 -15.51 -7.43 -36.44
CA PRO A 619 -15.10 -8.13 -37.66
C PRO A 619 -16.31 -8.39 -38.58
N LEU A 620 -16.28 -7.82 -39.78
CA LEU A 620 -17.23 -8.10 -40.84
C LEU A 620 -16.68 -9.21 -41.75
N ALA A 621 -17.25 -10.40 -41.60
CA ALA A 621 -16.92 -11.58 -42.42
C ALA A 621 -15.41 -11.88 -42.50
N GLU A 622 -14.66 -11.58 -41.43
CA GLU A 622 -13.19 -11.74 -41.29
C GLU A 622 -12.34 -10.98 -42.31
N ILE A 623 -12.95 -10.17 -43.19
CA ILE A 623 -12.25 -9.42 -44.24
C ILE A 623 -12.13 -7.94 -43.94
N ALA A 624 -13.02 -7.40 -43.12
CA ALA A 624 -13.09 -5.98 -42.80
C ALA A 624 -13.37 -5.76 -41.31
N SER A 625 -13.04 -4.57 -40.82
CA SER A 625 -13.37 -4.13 -39.46
C SER A 625 -14.36 -2.98 -39.54
N PHE A 626 -15.44 -3.05 -38.76
CA PHE A 626 -16.46 -2.03 -38.67
C PHE A 626 -16.33 -1.24 -37.37
N TYR A 627 -16.43 0.08 -37.49
CA TYR A 627 -16.43 1.03 -36.39
C TYR A 627 -17.70 1.86 -36.45
N HIS A 628 -18.34 2.05 -35.30
CA HIS A 628 -19.54 2.86 -35.18
C HIS A 628 -19.47 3.75 -33.95
N GLU A 629 -19.92 4.99 -34.09
CA GLU A 629 -20.13 5.90 -32.97
C GLU A 629 -21.42 6.68 -33.22
N SER A 630 -22.30 6.77 -32.22
CA SER A 630 -23.51 7.57 -32.28
C SER A 630 -23.70 8.38 -31.02
N HIS A 631 -24.15 9.61 -31.16
CA HIS A 631 -24.47 10.56 -30.09
C HIS A 631 -25.93 10.99 -30.18
N PHE A 632 -26.56 11.18 -29.03
CA PHE A 632 -27.88 11.79 -28.89
C PHE A 632 -27.94 12.52 -27.56
N GLY A 633 -28.30 13.80 -27.58
CA GLY A 633 -28.40 14.55 -26.34
C GLY A 633 -28.85 15.98 -26.52
N PHE A 634 -28.82 16.73 -25.43
CA PHE A 634 -29.08 18.15 -25.42
C PHE A 634 -27.86 18.87 -24.88
N ALA A 635 -27.41 19.91 -25.57
CA ALA A 635 -26.23 20.67 -25.17
C ALA A 635 -26.47 22.17 -25.30
N ARG A 636 -25.79 22.95 -24.45
CA ARG A 636 -25.69 24.40 -24.62
C ARG A 636 -24.31 24.90 -24.21
N TYR A 637 -23.79 25.85 -24.97
CA TYR A 637 -22.51 26.48 -24.71
C TYR A 637 -22.73 27.76 -23.90
N LEU A 638 -22.07 27.86 -22.75
CA LEU A 638 -22.17 28.99 -21.83
C LEU A 638 -20.78 29.62 -21.60
N PRO A 639 -20.55 30.86 -22.08
CA PRO A 639 -19.28 31.57 -21.88
C PRO A 639 -19.15 32.11 -20.45
N ASP A 640 -17.91 32.29 -19.96
CA ASP A 640 -17.59 33.08 -18.77
C ASP A 640 -18.37 34.40 -18.80
N ASN A 641 -19.13 34.67 -17.74
CA ASN A 641 -19.96 35.87 -17.62
C ASN A 641 -19.13 37.17 -17.59
N ARG A 642 -17.83 37.10 -17.28
CA ARG A 642 -16.92 38.23 -17.21
C ARG A 642 -16.35 38.58 -18.58
N ARG A 643 -16.06 39.87 -18.76
CA ARG A 643 -15.49 40.43 -20.00
C ARG A 643 -14.11 41.02 -19.74
N LEU A 644 -13.18 40.16 -19.32
CA LEU A 644 -11.85 40.56 -18.86
C LEU A 644 -11.02 41.27 -19.94
N PHE A 645 -11.26 40.97 -21.23
CA PHE A 645 -10.49 41.50 -22.35
C PHE A 645 -11.23 42.53 -23.21
N ASP A 646 -12.35 43.14 -22.77
CA ASP A 646 -13.09 44.13 -23.58
C ASP A 646 -12.23 45.34 -24.06
N LYS A 647 -11.08 45.59 -23.42
CA LYS A 647 -10.13 46.67 -23.78
C LYS A 647 -8.94 46.23 -24.65
N LEU A 648 -8.66 44.93 -24.75
CA LEU A 648 -7.61 44.35 -25.60
C LEU A 648 -8.35 43.56 -26.68
N ARG A 649 -8.24 43.90 -27.97
CA ARG A 649 -9.03 43.33 -29.09
C ARG A 649 -8.78 41.83 -29.35
N ILE A 650 -8.83 40.99 -28.33
CA ILE A 650 -8.49 39.58 -28.30
C ILE A 650 -9.77 38.84 -27.88
N ARG A 651 -10.53 38.45 -28.90
CA ARG A 651 -11.70 37.54 -28.88
C ARG A 651 -12.86 37.90 -27.96
N ASP A 652 -13.98 38.21 -28.60
CA ASP A 652 -15.28 38.40 -27.95
C ASP A 652 -15.80 37.05 -27.40
N ASN A 653 -16.12 36.99 -26.10
CA ASN A 653 -16.69 35.81 -25.44
C ASN A 653 -18.23 35.80 -25.51
N THR A 654 -18.81 36.27 -26.62
CA THR A 654 -20.26 36.53 -26.75
C THR A 654 -21.09 35.36 -27.25
N GLY A 655 -20.48 34.29 -27.74
CA GLY A 655 -21.23 33.13 -28.21
C GLY A 655 -21.90 32.41 -27.04
N ARG A 656 -23.20 32.59 -26.86
CA ARG A 656 -24.03 31.73 -25.99
C ARG A 656 -25.06 31.04 -26.87
N THR A 657 -25.33 29.77 -26.62
CA THR A 657 -26.38 29.05 -27.34
C THR A 657 -27.59 28.82 -26.44
N ASP A 658 -28.74 28.61 -27.09
CA ASP A 658 -29.87 27.96 -26.46
C ASP A 658 -29.60 26.47 -26.24
N LEU A 659 -30.52 25.79 -25.56
CA LEU A 659 -30.47 24.34 -25.40
C LEU A 659 -30.81 23.68 -26.74
N THR A 660 -29.81 23.05 -27.35
CA THR A 660 -29.90 22.41 -28.66
C THR A 660 -30.00 20.90 -28.50
N MET A 661 -31.06 20.28 -29.04
CA MET A 661 -31.11 18.84 -29.28
C MET A 661 -30.17 18.50 -30.44
N ARG A 662 -29.32 17.50 -30.24
CA ARG A 662 -28.40 17.01 -31.26
C ARG A 662 -28.41 15.50 -31.35
N THR A 663 -28.18 15.00 -32.56
CA THR A 663 -27.87 13.60 -32.82
C THR A 663 -26.83 13.49 -33.92
N ASP A 664 -25.96 12.51 -33.81
CA ASP A 664 -24.89 12.27 -34.77
C ASP A 664 -24.58 10.78 -34.84
N THR A 665 -24.27 10.25 -36.02
CA THR A 665 -23.76 8.90 -36.20
C THR A 665 -22.63 8.87 -37.21
N ARG A 666 -21.54 8.19 -36.86
CA ARG A 666 -20.36 7.95 -37.67
C ARG A 666 -20.16 6.44 -37.83
N ASN A 667 -19.92 6.00 -39.06
CA ASN A 667 -19.69 4.62 -39.43
C ASN A 667 -18.42 4.55 -40.28
N GLU A 668 -17.50 3.64 -39.97
CA GLU A 668 -16.25 3.42 -40.71
C GLU A 668 -16.03 1.94 -40.98
N ILE A 669 -15.54 1.62 -42.17
CA ILE A 669 -15.16 0.26 -42.58
C ILE A 669 -13.71 0.29 -43.04
N ASP A 670 -12.88 -0.55 -42.42
CA ASP A 670 -11.47 -0.76 -42.75
C ASP A 670 -11.28 -2.11 -43.44
N LEU A 671 -10.51 -2.15 -44.53
CA LEU A 671 -10.20 -3.36 -45.29
C LEU A 671 -8.69 -3.67 -45.25
N PRO A 672 -8.19 -4.42 -44.25
CA PRO A 672 -6.76 -4.72 -44.18
C PRO A 672 -6.31 -5.72 -45.27
N ILE A 673 -5.40 -5.28 -46.14
CA ILE A 673 -4.82 -6.06 -47.25
C ILE A 673 -3.31 -6.16 -47.05
N LYS A 674 -2.79 -7.38 -47.05
CA LYS A 674 -1.33 -7.63 -46.98
C LYS A 674 -0.76 -7.92 -48.37
N LEU A 675 0.06 -7.01 -48.90
CA LEU A 675 0.77 -7.16 -50.17
C LEU A 675 2.27 -7.37 -49.93
N GLY A 676 2.66 -8.63 -49.73
CA GLY A 676 4.05 -8.98 -49.41
C GLY A 676 4.48 -8.38 -48.06
N SER A 677 5.43 -7.45 -48.10
CA SER A 677 5.91 -6.72 -46.91
C SER A 677 5.14 -5.42 -46.65
N VAL A 678 4.26 -4.99 -47.55
CA VAL A 678 3.47 -3.77 -47.43
C VAL A 678 2.08 -4.12 -46.90
N ASN A 679 1.65 -3.43 -45.85
CA ASN A 679 0.28 -3.45 -45.37
C ASN A 679 -0.46 -2.27 -45.98
N LEU A 680 -1.60 -2.51 -46.61
CA LEU A 680 -2.52 -1.50 -47.14
C LEU A 680 -3.86 -1.63 -46.44
N VAL A 681 -4.44 -0.51 -46.01
CA VAL A 681 -5.76 -0.47 -45.37
C VAL A 681 -6.59 0.64 -46.02
N PRO A 682 -7.29 0.34 -47.14
CA PRO A 682 -8.37 1.19 -47.60
C PRO A 682 -9.46 1.30 -46.53
N TYR A 683 -10.01 2.49 -46.37
CA TYR A 683 -11.11 2.74 -45.45
C TYR A 683 -12.14 3.70 -46.04
N ALA A 684 -13.37 3.59 -45.55
CA ALA A 684 -14.48 4.46 -45.91
C ALA A 684 -15.27 4.85 -44.67
N THR A 685 -15.54 6.15 -44.52
CA THR A 685 -16.28 6.72 -43.40
C THR A 685 -17.52 7.45 -43.90
N GLY A 686 -18.66 7.24 -43.25
CA GLY A 686 -19.91 7.95 -43.49
C GLY A 686 -20.49 8.47 -42.18
N ARG A 687 -21.02 9.70 -42.20
CA ARG A 687 -21.56 10.38 -41.03
C ARG A 687 -22.86 11.10 -41.35
N ALA A 688 -23.81 11.06 -40.43
CA ALA A 688 -25.06 11.80 -40.50
C ALA A 688 -25.37 12.43 -39.14
N GLY A 689 -25.73 13.71 -39.11
CA GLY A 689 -26.08 14.42 -37.88
C GLY A 689 -27.19 15.44 -38.08
N TYR A 690 -27.85 15.80 -37.00
CA TYR A 690 -28.93 16.78 -36.94
C TYR A 690 -28.86 17.57 -35.63
N TRP A 691 -29.00 18.89 -35.72
CA TRP A 691 -29.09 19.83 -34.61
C TRP A 691 -30.34 20.68 -34.80
N ASP A 692 -31.16 20.86 -33.76
CA ASP A 692 -32.36 21.71 -33.84
C ASP A 692 -32.05 23.22 -33.70
N GLY A 693 -30.84 23.56 -33.27
CA GLY A 693 -30.26 24.90 -33.20
C GLY A 693 -28.82 24.92 -33.73
N SER A 694 -28.40 26.04 -34.31
CA SER A 694 -27.11 26.18 -34.99
C SER A 694 -26.54 27.60 -34.83
N ALA A 695 -25.35 27.86 -35.37
CA ALA A 695 -24.66 29.14 -35.20
C ALA A 695 -25.38 30.33 -35.90
N ASP A 696 -26.16 30.06 -36.95
CA ASP A 696 -26.90 31.07 -37.75
C ASP A 696 -28.40 31.14 -37.39
N ASP A 697 -28.82 30.58 -36.25
CA ASP A 697 -30.20 30.34 -35.82
C ASP A 697 -30.98 29.31 -36.69
N GLY A 698 -31.65 28.36 -36.02
CA GLY A 698 -32.47 27.31 -36.64
C GLY A 698 -31.77 25.96 -36.80
N SER A 699 -32.49 24.96 -37.32
CA SER A 699 -32.02 23.57 -37.39
C SER A 699 -31.06 23.32 -38.56
N ARG A 700 -30.10 22.41 -38.37
CA ARG A 700 -29.09 22.02 -39.36
C ARG A 700 -28.94 20.51 -39.43
N ASP A 701 -28.81 19.97 -40.63
CA ASP A 701 -28.39 18.59 -40.89
C ASP A 701 -26.98 18.56 -41.49
N ARG A 702 -26.23 17.50 -41.18
CA ARG A 702 -24.93 17.25 -41.80
C ARG A 702 -24.81 15.82 -42.31
N LEU A 703 -24.48 15.66 -43.57
CA LEU A 703 -24.03 14.44 -44.20
C LEU A 703 -22.57 14.61 -44.58
N PHE A 704 -21.71 13.74 -44.07
CA PHE A 704 -20.28 13.75 -44.33
C PHE A 704 -19.82 12.37 -44.82
N GLY A 705 -18.89 12.35 -45.77
CA GLY A 705 -18.28 11.12 -46.28
C GLY A 705 -16.78 11.30 -46.48
N SER A 706 -16.01 10.25 -46.21
CA SER A 706 -14.56 10.21 -46.43
C SER A 706 -14.14 8.86 -47.01
N LEU A 707 -13.18 8.89 -47.91
CA LEU A 707 -12.51 7.71 -48.46
C LEU A 707 -11.01 7.91 -48.30
N GLY A 708 -10.30 6.88 -47.85
CA GLY A 708 -8.86 6.96 -47.73
C GLY A 708 -8.16 5.60 -47.76
N MET A 709 -6.84 5.67 -47.68
CA MET A 709 -5.97 4.50 -47.67
C MET A 709 -4.77 4.77 -46.77
N ARG A 710 -4.49 3.82 -45.87
CA ARG A 710 -3.29 3.78 -45.04
C ARG A 710 -2.32 2.74 -45.61
N ALA A 711 -1.03 3.04 -45.63
CA ALA A 711 0.01 2.18 -46.14
C ALA A 711 1.21 2.19 -45.20
N GLY A 712 1.80 1.02 -44.95
CA GLY A 712 2.97 0.90 -44.08
C GLY A 712 3.84 -0.30 -44.44
N THR A 713 5.16 -0.14 -44.24
CA THR A 713 6.15 -1.21 -44.42
C THR A 713 7.32 -0.98 -43.47
N GLN A 714 8.16 -1.99 -43.29
CA GLN A 714 9.36 -1.89 -42.47
C GLN A 714 10.56 -2.48 -43.22
N PHE A 715 11.66 -1.74 -43.23
CA PHE A 715 12.95 -2.16 -43.76
C PHE A 715 14.00 -2.08 -42.67
N TRP A 716 15.04 -2.90 -42.77
CA TRP A 716 16.20 -2.77 -41.92
C TRP A 716 17.47 -3.18 -42.66
N ARG A 717 18.61 -2.59 -42.26
CA ARG A 717 19.94 -2.98 -42.74
C ARG A 717 20.93 -2.97 -41.60
N LEU A 718 21.82 -3.97 -41.59
CA LEU A 718 22.91 -4.08 -40.63
C LEU A 718 24.23 -3.65 -41.29
N PHE A 719 24.98 -2.81 -40.57
CA PHE A 719 26.31 -2.34 -40.92
C PHE A 719 27.28 -2.79 -39.82
N GLU A 720 27.84 -3.99 -39.96
CA GLU A 720 28.71 -4.59 -38.94
C GLU A 720 30.06 -3.88 -38.83
N ASP A 721 30.58 -3.34 -39.94
CA ASP A 721 31.90 -2.70 -40.01
C ASP A 721 31.93 -1.26 -39.47
N VAL A 722 30.77 -0.71 -39.11
CA VAL A 722 30.70 0.65 -38.54
C VAL A 722 31.00 0.58 -37.06
N SER A 723 32.18 1.04 -36.66
CA SER A 723 32.58 1.13 -35.26
C SER A 723 33.23 2.46 -34.93
N SER A 724 32.99 2.98 -33.73
CA SER A 724 33.64 4.17 -33.18
C SER A 724 33.76 4.06 -31.67
N ASP A 725 34.99 4.06 -31.16
CA ASP A 725 35.23 4.06 -29.71
C ASP A 725 34.83 5.38 -29.06
N LEU A 726 34.95 6.50 -29.80
CA LEU A 726 34.58 7.84 -29.29
C LEU A 726 33.06 7.96 -29.06
N LEU A 727 32.25 7.38 -29.95
CA LEU A 727 30.79 7.46 -29.90
C LEU A 727 30.15 6.24 -29.23
N ASP A 728 30.97 5.29 -28.77
CA ASP A 728 30.56 3.99 -28.22
C ASP A 728 29.57 3.28 -29.16
N VAL A 729 30.04 3.07 -30.41
CA VAL A 729 29.29 2.46 -31.51
C VAL A 729 30.01 1.19 -31.95
N HIS A 730 29.31 0.07 -31.91
CA HIS A 730 29.80 -1.24 -32.35
C HIS A 730 28.78 -1.93 -33.24
N GLY A 731 28.92 -1.71 -34.55
CA GLY A 731 27.92 -2.06 -35.55
C GLY A 731 26.70 -1.14 -35.47
N VAL A 732 26.01 -0.95 -36.60
CA VAL A 732 24.78 -0.15 -36.66
C VAL A 732 23.70 -0.92 -37.39
N ARG A 733 22.54 -1.11 -36.74
CA ARG A 733 21.31 -1.55 -37.40
C ARG A 733 20.43 -0.33 -37.65
N HIS A 734 20.18 -0.01 -38.92
CA HIS A 734 19.24 1.03 -39.29
C HIS A 734 17.88 0.38 -39.60
N VAL A 735 16.84 0.74 -38.85
CA VAL A 735 15.44 0.36 -39.07
C VAL A 735 14.70 1.57 -39.61
N ILE A 736 13.98 1.38 -40.72
CA ILE A 736 13.22 2.42 -41.42
C ILE A 736 11.78 1.93 -41.56
N GLU A 737 10.82 2.72 -41.10
CA GLU A 737 9.39 2.42 -41.18
C GLU A 737 8.67 3.56 -41.94
N PRO A 738 8.56 3.45 -43.28
CA PRO A 738 7.75 4.37 -44.06
C PRO A 738 6.26 4.11 -43.83
N GLN A 739 5.52 5.19 -43.60
CA GLN A 739 4.07 5.19 -43.45
C GLN A 739 3.48 6.28 -44.35
N ALA A 740 2.32 6.01 -44.95
CA ALA A 740 1.60 7.00 -45.74
C ALA A 740 0.10 6.83 -45.57
N THR A 741 -0.61 7.93 -45.40
CA THR A 741 -2.08 7.97 -45.33
C THR A 741 -2.56 9.05 -46.29
N ALA A 742 -3.55 8.74 -47.13
CA ALA A 742 -4.18 9.72 -48.01
C ALA A 742 -5.69 9.58 -47.95
N TRP A 743 -6.41 10.69 -47.97
CA TRP A 743 -7.87 10.71 -47.87
C TRP A 743 -8.47 11.91 -48.60
N MET A 744 -9.75 11.78 -48.90
CA MET A 744 -10.59 12.86 -49.37
C MET A 744 -11.93 12.82 -48.64
N SER A 745 -12.51 13.97 -48.37
CA SER A 745 -13.81 14.06 -47.72
C SER A 745 -14.70 15.14 -48.34
N GLN A 746 -16.01 15.01 -48.10
CA GLN A 746 -17.04 15.99 -48.47
C GLN A 746 -18.10 16.09 -47.39
N THR A 747 -18.67 17.29 -47.22
CA THR A 747 -19.78 17.59 -46.31
C THR A 747 -20.81 18.49 -47.00
N ASN A 748 -22.06 18.47 -46.55
CA ASN A 748 -23.08 19.47 -46.95
C ASN A 748 -23.18 20.66 -45.98
N SER A 749 -22.54 20.57 -44.81
CA SER A 749 -22.51 21.62 -43.79
C SER A 749 -21.12 21.69 -43.15
N ASP A 750 -20.60 22.90 -43.06
CA ASP A 750 -19.29 23.20 -42.48
C ASP A 750 -19.40 23.34 -40.96
N SER A 751 -18.29 23.17 -40.24
CA SER A 751 -18.28 23.25 -38.78
C SER A 751 -18.62 24.63 -38.24
N ILE A 752 -18.27 25.71 -38.96
CA ILE A 752 -18.59 27.10 -38.58
C ILE A 752 -20.09 27.40 -38.55
N GLN A 753 -20.90 26.61 -39.26
CA GLN A 753 -22.35 26.72 -39.27
C GLN A 753 -22.99 26.02 -38.07
N LEU A 754 -22.22 25.24 -37.30
CA LEU A 754 -22.66 24.51 -36.13
C LEU A 754 -22.08 25.16 -34.86
N SER A 755 -22.82 25.07 -33.75
CA SER A 755 -22.28 25.48 -32.46
C SER A 755 -21.29 24.42 -31.93
N PRO A 756 -20.08 24.79 -31.48
CA PRO A 756 -19.04 23.82 -31.13
C PRO A 756 -19.24 23.24 -29.72
N PHE A 757 -20.19 22.31 -29.57
CA PHE A 757 -20.45 21.66 -28.28
C PHE A 757 -19.36 20.64 -27.92
N GLN A 758 -18.93 19.82 -28.89
CA GLN A 758 -18.00 18.73 -28.67
C GLN A 758 -17.00 18.59 -29.83
N TYR A 759 -15.71 18.55 -29.48
CA TYR A 759 -14.66 18.30 -30.47
C TYR A 759 -14.78 16.90 -31.09
N GLY A 760 -14.60 16.81 -32.41
CA GLY A 760 -14.80 15.60 -33.19
C GLY A 760 -16.27 15.30 -33.50
N VAL A 761 -17.20 16.11 -32.97
CA VAL A 761 -18.60 16.11 -33.40
C VAL A 761 -18.88 17.29 -34.30
N GLU A 762 -19.11 18.49 -33.77
CA GLU A 762 -19.48 19.64 -34.60
C GLU A 762 -18.28 20.17 -35.41
N THR A 763 -17.05 19.94 -34.96
CA THR A 763 -15.79 20.47 -35.52
C THR A 763 -15.26 19.76 -36.76
N ILE A 764 -16.12 19.18 -37.60
CA ILE A 764 -15.70 18.47 -38.83
C ILE A 764 -16.02 19.29 -40.08
N ASP A 765 -15.05 19.35 -40.98
CA ASP A 765 -15.10 20.04 -42.27
C ASP A 765 -14.64 19.13 -43.42
N ASP A 766 -14.86 19.56 -44.67
CA ASP A 766 -14.46 18.84 -45.87
C ASP A 766 -13.08 19.24 -46.40
N PHE A 767 -12.06 18.55 -45.92
CA PHE A 767 -10.72 18.66 -46.50
C PHE A 767 -10.20 17.31 -46.97
N TYR A 768 -9.25 17.36 -47.89
CA TYR A 768 -8.48 16.19 -48.32
C TYR A 768 -7.03 16.39 -47.91
N GLY A 769 -6.30 15.29 -47.79
CA GLY A 769 -4.91 15.39 -47.41
C GLY A 769 -4.12 14.11 -47.62
N SER A 770 -2.82 14.25 -47.39
CA SER A 770 -1.87 13.16 -47.38
C SER A 770 -0.83 13.38 -46.28
N SER A 771 -0.56 12.35 -45.50
CA SER A 771 0.56 12.27 -44.57
C SER A 771 1.57 11.26 -45.09
N VAL A 772 2.86 11.61 -45.04
CA VAL A 772 3.97 10.71 -45.32
C VAL A 772 4.96 10.82 -44.16
N ALA A 773 5.12 9.73 -43.41
CA ALA A 773 6.05 9.64 -42.30
C ALA A 773 7.19 8.67 -42.59
N LEU A 774 8.40 9.03 -42.17
CA LEU A 774 9.56 8.16 -42.15
C LEU A 774 10.05 8.06 -40.71
N ARG A 775 9.77 6.93 -40.05
CA ARG A 775 10.24 6.65 -38.69
C ARG A 775 11.59 5.93 -38.78
N GLN A 776 12.64 6.47 -38.17
CA GLN A 776 14.00 5.94 -38.31
C GLN A 776 14.65 5.68 -36.96
N ARG A 777 15.27 4.51 -36.83
CA ARG A 777 16.01 4.10 -35.64
C ARG A 777 17.36 3.53 -36.03
N TRP A 778 18.44 4.12 -35.52
CA TRP A 778 19.78 3.54 -35.59
C TRP A 778 20.11 2.90 -34.25
N GLN A 779 20.29 1.59 -34.25
CA GLN A 779 20.60 0.80 -33.07
C GLN A 779 22.07 0.38 -33.10
N THR A 780 22.76 0.43 -31.96
CA THR A 780 24.14 -0.03 -31.81
C THR A 780 24.29 -0.93 -30.58
N LYS A 781 25.45 -1.55 -30.40
CA LYS A 781 25.79 -2.33 -29.20
C LYS A 781 26.70 -1.52 -28.27
N ARG A 782 26.41 -1.52 -26.97
CA ARG A 782 27.23 -0.90 -25.91
C ARG A 782 27.49 -1.88 -24.77
N GLY A 783 28.46 -1.59 -23.89
CA GLY A 783 28.75 -2.37 -22.68
C GLY A 783 29.98 -3.28 -22.77
N GLY A 784 30.56 -3.46 -23.96
CA GLY A 784 31.80 -4.21 -24.16
C GLY A 784 31.64 -5.74 -24.13
N PRO A 785 32.75 -6.49 -24.33
CA PRO A 785 32.74 -7.95 -24.37
C PRO A 785 32.14 -8.57 -23.10
N GLY A 786 31.18 -9.48 -23.28
CA GLY A 786 30.47 -10.16 -22.18
C GLY A 786 29.23 -9.43 -21.67
N ASN A 787 29.07 -8.14 -21.96
CA ASN A 787 27.95 -7.30 -21.50
C ASN A 787 27.31 -6.49 -22.64
N TRP A 788 27.44 -6.95 -23.89
CA TRP A 788 26.85 -6.27 -25.05
C TRP A 788 25.33 -6.18 -24.95
N ARG A 789 24.81 -4.96 -24.99
CA ARG A 789 23.38 -4.67 -25.07
C ARG A 789 23.06 -3.78 -26.26
N VAL A 790 21.93 -4.03 -26.91
CA VAL A 790 21.45 -3.19 -28.01
C VAL A 790 20.80 -1.94 -27.44
N VAL A 791 21.16 -0.78 -27.97
CA VAL A 791 20.57 0.52 -27.60
C VAL A 791 20.14 1.26 -28.86
N ASP A 792 19.01 1.97 -28.78
CA ASP A 792 18.63 2.98 -29.78
C ASP A 792 19.59 4.16 -29.63
N TRP A 793 20.51 4.31 -30.57
CA TRP A 793 21.56 5.34 -30.56
C TRP A 793 21.01 6.68 -31.03
N ILE A 794 20.28 6.66 -32.15
CA ILE A 794 19.59 7.80 -32.73
C ILE A 794 18.18 7.37 -33.12
N THR A 795 17.18 8.17 -32.78
CA THR A 795 15.84 8.12 -33.39
C THR A 795 15.61 9.42 -34.15
N PHE A 796 15.04 9.34 -35.34
CA PHE A 796 14.69 10.52 -36.13
C PHE A 796 13.45 10.23 -36.96
N ASP A 797 12.35 10.82 -36.52
CA ASP A 797 11.07 10.76 -37.19
C ASP A 797 10.84 12.06 -37.93
N ILE A 798 10.41 11.95 -39.19
CA ILE A 798 9.98 13.08 -40.00
C ILE A 798 8.64 12.76 -40.64
N GLU A 799 7.70 13.70 -40.56
CA GLU A 799 6.35 13.55 -41.08
C GLU A 799 5.97 14.80 -41.86
N LEU A 800 5.63 14.61 -43.13
CA LEU A 800 5.12 15.64 -44.03
C LEU A 800 3.60 15.49 -44.12
N ASN A 801 2.88 16.53 -43.73
CA ASN A 801 1.43 16.56 -43.76
C ASN A 801 0.96 17.66 -44.72
N LEU A 802 0.22 17.26 -45.75
CA LEU A 802 -0.31 18.14 -46.79
C LEU A 802 -1.84 18.06 -46.82
N TYR A 803 -2.50 19.19 -46.93
CA TYR A 803 -3.94 19.37 -46.91
C TYR A 803 -4.37 20.31 -48.04
N GLY A 804 -5.55 20.07 -48.58
CA GLY A 804 -6.23 20.96 -49.53
C GLY A 804 -7.69 21.12 -49.16
N ASN A 805 -8.28 22.25 -49.58
CA ASN A 805 -9.63 22.66 -49.17
C ASN A 805 -9.79 22.85 -47.65
N ALA A 806 -8.71 23.20 -46.95
CA ALA A 806 -8.76 23.44 -45.51
C ALA A 806 -9.53 24.73 -45.17
N PRO A 807 -10.33 24.77 -44.09
CA PRO A 807 -11.02 25.98 -43.67
C PRO A 807 -10.05 27.06 -43.17
N HIS A 808 -10.21 28.29 -43.65
CA HIS A 808 -9.34 29.44 -43.32
C HIS A 808 -9.28 29.82 -41.83
N TYR A 809 -10.27 29.46 -41.01
CA TYR A 809 -10.24 29.77 -39.58
C TYR A 809 -9.31 28.86 -38.76
N MET A 810 -8.76 27.80 -39.37
CA MET A 810 -7.73 26.95 -38.76
C MET A 810 -6.30 27.48 -38.93
N ASP A 811 -6.12 28.60 -39.63
CA ASP A 811 -4.79 29.17 -39.97
C ASP A 811 -3.97 29.62 -38.75
N ARG A 812 -4.56 29.70 -37.54
CA ARG A 812 -3.89 30.19 -36.32
C ARG A 812 -3.50 29.10 -35.32
N THR A 813 -3.59 27.83 -35.71
CA THR A 813 -3.31 26.71 -34.80
C THR A 813 -2.18 25.87 -35.36
N ILE A 814 -1.35 25.32 -34.48
CA ILE A 814 -0.27 24.42 -34.87
C ILE A 814 -0.86 23.21 -35.60
N GLY A 815 -0.36 22.93 -36.81
CA GLY A 815 -0.82 21.80 -37.62
C GLY A 815 -0.63 20.46 -36.91
N ARG A 816 -1.65 19.58 -37.00
CA ARG A 816 -1.64 18.24 -36.39
C ARG A 816 -2.40 17.23 -37.24
N PHE A 817 -1.77 16.10 -37.53
CA PHE A 817 -2.38 14.97 -38.23
C PHE A 817 -2.86 13.89 -37.23
N TYR A 818 -4.08 13.38 -37.43
CA TYR A 818 -4.62 12.25 -36.66
C TYR A 818 -4.92 11.06 -37.58
N ASP A 819 -4.02 10.08 -37.63
CA ASP A 819 -4.13 8.95 -38.56
C ASP A 819 -5.41 8.12 -38.41
N HIS A 820 -5.88 7.91 -37.18
CA HIS A 820 -7.08 7.10 -36.89
C HIS A 820 -8.40 7.81 -37.26
N ARG A 821 -8.40 9.14 -37.39
CA ARG A 821 -9.54 9.96 -37.82
C ARG A 821 -9.04 11.18 -38.57
N PRO A 822 -8.65 11.04 -39.85
CA PRO A 822 -8.05 12.14 -40.59
C PRO A 822 -8.94 13.39 -40.67
N GLU A 823 -10.26 13.22 -40.61
CA GLU A 823 -11.26 14.29 -40.53
C GLU A 823 -11.16 15.17 -39.27
N ASN A 824 -10.50 14.71 -38.20
CA ASN A 824 -10.24 15.50 -36.99
C ASN A 824 -8.95 16.33 -37.09
N SER A 825 -8.14 16.15 -38.15
CA SER A 825 -6.83 16.79 -38.27
C SER A 825 -6.96 18.32 -38.31
N ILE A 826 -5.98 19.01 -37.72
CA ILE A 826 -5.83 20.46 -37.88
C ILE A 826 -5.13 20.66 -39.22
N ALA A 827 -5.93 20.99 -40.24
CA ALA A 827 -5.58 20.92 -41.66
C ALA A 827 -4.65 22.06 -42.13
N ARG A 828 -3.49 22.19 -41.51
CA ARG A 828 -2.42 23.13 -41.87
C ARG A 828 -1.22 22.35 -42.43
N ASN A 829 -0.67 22.74 -43.58
CA ASN A 829 0.44 21.99 -44.18
C ASN A 829 1.67 22.14 -43.29
N HIS A 830 2.27 21.06 -42.84
CA HIS A 830 3.41 21.16 -41.93
C HIS A 830 4.38 20.00 -42.06
N ILE A 831 5.61 20.23 -41.61
CA ILE A 831 6.61 19.21 -41.37
C ILE A 831 6.80 19.09 -39.87
N ARG A 832 6.56 17.89 -39.35
CA ARG A 832 6.87 17.55 -37.96
C ARG A 832 8.14 16.71 -37.90
N THR A 833 9.01 17.02 -36.96
CA THR A 833 10.19 16.19 -36.66
C THR A 833 10.26 15.87 -35.18
N ASP A 834 10.69 14.66 -34.85
CA ASP A 834 11.01 14.21 -33.50
C ASP A 834 12.34 13.46 -33.54
N ALA A 835 13.29 13.86 -32.69
CA ALA A 835 14.64 13.34 -32.70
C ALA A 835 15.17 13.10 -31.29
N SER A 836 15.82 11.95 -31.10
CA SER A 836 16.63 11.69 -29.92
C SER A 836 18.01 11.19 -30.32
N TYR A 837 19.04 11.71 -29.67
CA TYR A 837 20.42 11.28 -29.88
C TYR A 837 21.07 10.95 -28.53
N ARG A 838 21.21 9.66 -28.24
CA ARG A 838 21.87 9.15 -27.04
C ARG A 838 23.38 9.14 -27.21
N VAL A 839 24.00 10.30 -27.07
CA VAL A 839 25.46 10.51 -27.16
C VAL A 839 26.23 9.49 -26.32
N SER A 840 25.76 9.22 -25.11
CA SER A 840 26.26 8.14 -24.24
C SER A 840 25.12 7.62 -23.35
N ASP A 841 25.40 6.66 -22.48
CA ASP A 841 24.41 6.15 -21.51
C ASP A 841 23.96 7.18 -20.45
N THR A 842 24.60 8.34 -20.43
CA THR A 842 24.45 9.40 -19.42
C THR A 842 24.28 10.78 -20.05
N THR A 843 24.09 10.85 -21.37
CA THR A 843 23.99 12.11 -22.11
C THR A 843 23.11 11.93 -23.33
N THR A 844 22.09 12.76 -23.45
CA THR A 844 21.15 12.74 -24.58
C THR A 844 20.88 14.15 -25.09
N VAL A 845 20.73 14.26 -26.40
CA VAL A 845 20.12 15.42 -27.07
C VAL A 845 18.71 15.01 -27.47
N LEU A 846 17.74 15.88 -27.23
CA LEU A 846 16.35 15.72 -27.63
C LEU A 846 15.97 16.93 -28.49
N ALA A 847 15.24 16.71 -29.57
CA ALA A 847 14.71 17.80 -30.37
C ALA A 847 13.36 17.43 -30.97
N ASP A 848 12.43 18.38 -30.97
CA ASP A 848 11.17 18.27 -31.69
C ASP A 848 10.85 19.61 -32.35
N ALA A 849 10.22 19.54 -33.52
CA ALA A 849 9.88 20.73 -34.27
C ALA A 849 8.57 20.54 -35.06
N ASN A 850 7.87 21.64 -35.26
CA ASN A 850 6.74 21.76 -36.16
C ASN A 850 6.95 23.00 -37.03
N PHE A 851 7.12 22.79 -38.32
CA PHE A 851 7.37 23.83 -39.31
C PHE A 851 6.13 23.96 -40.21
N ASP A 852 5.50 25.12 -40.19
CA ASP A 852 4.37 25.43 -41.05
C ASP A 852 4.84 25.73 -42.48
N LEU A 853 4.26 25.01 -43.44
CA LEU A 853 4.53 25.19 -44.86
C LEU A 853 3.61 26.24 -45.51
N ASN A 854 2.52 26.64 -44.85
CA ASN A 854 1.61 27.66 -45.36
C ASN A 854 2.24 29.05 -45.30
N ASP A 855 2.85 29.42 -44.17
CA ASP A 855 3.49 30.73 -43.97
C ASP A 855 5.02 30.68 -43.88
N GLY A 856 5.62 29.48 -43.83
CA GLY A 856 7.07 29.29 -43.74
C GLY A 856 7.65 29.59 -42.36
N SER A 857 6.84 29.52 -41.30
CA SER A 857 7.24 29.80 -39.93
C SER A 857 7.49 28.53 -39.10
N MET A 858 8.24 28.69 -38.01
CA MET A 858 8.48 27.64 -37.03
C MET A 858 7.47 27.79 -35.88
N ASP A 859 6.39 27.01 -35.96
CA ASP A 859 5.30 26.97 -34.96
C ASP A 859 5.80 26.45 -33.60
N MET A 860 6.68 25.45 -33.62
CA MET A 860 7.28 24.91 -32.40
C MET A 860 8.70 24.43 -32.67
N LEU A 861 9.62 24.71 -31.76
CA LEU A 861 10.97 24.13 -31.79
C LEU A 861 11.46 23.95 -30.36
N ASN A 862 11.77 22.71 -29.98
CA ASN A 862 12.42 22.39 -28.72
C ASN A 862 13.74 21.69 -29.01
N VAL A 863 14.80 22.09 -28.31
CA VAL A 863 16.10 21.42 -28.34
C VAL A 863 16.64 21.37 -26.93
N SER A 864 16.85 20.16 -26.40
CA SER A 864 17.31 19.94 -25.03
C SER A 864 18.55 19.05 -25.00
N TYR A 865 19.49 19.38 -24.12
CA TYR A 865 20.68 18.60 -23.84
C TYR A 865 20.69 18.24 -22.36
N ALA A 866 20.59 16.95 -22.06
CA ALA A 866 20.50 16.42 -20.70
C ALA A 866 21.68 15.49 -20.38
N VAL A 867 22.26 15.66 -19.20
CA VAL A 867 23.44 14.94 -18.72
C VAL A 867 23.21 14.43 -17.29
N GLU A 868 23.53 13.17 -17.05
CA GLU A 868 23.46 12.55 -15.71
C GLU A 868 24.76 11.81 -15.38
N ARG A 869 25.64 12.45 -14.63
CA ARG A 869 26.89 11.88 -14.09
C ARG A 869 26.70 11.56 -12.60
N SER A 870 25.92 10.52 -12.35
CA SER A 870 25.66 10.02 -11.00
C SER A 870 26.96 9.58 -10.28
N PRO A 871 27.10 9.81 -8.96
CA PRO A 871 26.13 10.44 -8.06
C PRO A 871 26.34 11.96 -7.89
N ARG A 872 27.22 12.61 -8.67
CA ARG A 872 27.72 13.95 -8.33
C ARG A 872 27.11 15.10 -9.12
N LEU A 873 26.68 14.87 -10.35
CA LEU A 873 26.24 15.94 -11.24
C LEU A 873 25.13 15.46 -12.16
N SER A 874 24.09 16.25 -12.29
CA SER A 874 23.22 16.19 -13.46
C SER A 874 22.79 17.59 -13.84
N TYR A 875 22.64 17.83 -15.13
CA TYR A 875 22.15 19.10 -15.62
C TYR A 875 21.43 18.93 -16.94
N PHE A 876 20.52 19.86 -17.24
CA PHE A 876 19.95 20.03 -18.56
C PHE A 876 20.02 21.50 -18.97
N ILE A 877 20.11 21.71 -20.26
CA ILE A 877 19.92 23.01 -20.91
C ILE A 877 18.97 22.80 -22.09
N GLY A 878 17.95 23.63 -22.20
CA GLY A 878 16.95 23.53 -23.24
C GLY A 878 16.63 24.88 -23.85
N TYR A 879 16.40 24.90 -25.15
CA TYR A 879 15.80 26.01 -25.87
C TYR A 879 14.41 25.60 -26.34
N ARG A 880 13.42 26.47 -26.14
CA ARG A 880 12.02 26.25 -26.52
C ARG A 880 11.48 27.49 -27.22
N ARG A 881 10.92 27.29 -28.40
CA ARG A 881 10.13 28.28 -29.14
C ARG A 881 8.70 27.79 -29.26
N ILE A 882 7.76 28.66 -28.93
CA ILE A 882 6.32 28.46 -29.13
C ILE A 882 5.81 29.64 -29.95
N GLY A 883 5.44 29.39 -31.20
CA GLY A 883 4.96 30.40 -32.14
C GLY A 883 3.63 31.02 -31.71
N ASP A 884 2.68 30.20 -31.24
CA ASP A 884 1.33 30.66 -30.83
C ASP A 884 1.35 31.71 -29.70
N THR A 885 2.37 31.67 -28.84
CA THR A 885 2.54 32.61 -27.71
C THR A 885 3.71 33.58 -27.91
N ASP A 886 4.32 33.59 -29.11
CA ASP A 886 5.56 34.33 -29.41
C ASP A 886 6.59 34.22 -28.27
N SER A 887 6.83 33.00 -27.77
CA SER A 887 7.69 32.75 -26.61
C SER A 887 8.98 32.05 -27.03
N ASN A 888 10.13 32.66 -26.75
CA ASN A 888 11.46 32.08 -26.93
C ASN A 888 12.16 31.94 -25.56
N LEU A 889 12.23 30.73 -25.04
CA LEU A 889 12.71 30.44 -23.69
C LEU A 889 14.00 29.61 -23.69
N ILE A 890 14.93 29.94 -22.79
CA ILE A 890 16.05 29.10 -22.43
C ILE A 890 15.84 28.58 -21.01
N GLY A 891 15.73 27.26 -20.86
CA GLY A 891 15.68 26.57 -19.58
C GLY A 891 17.05 26.02 -19.20
N PHE A 892 17.42 26.17 -17.93
CA PHE A 892 18.61 25.56 -17.35
C PHE A 892 18.26 24.92 -15.99
N GLY A 893 18.71 23.69 -15.79
CA GLY A 893 18.61 23.02 -14.50
C GLY A 893 19.88 22.25 -14.18
N ALA A 894 20.39 22.36 -12.96
CA ALA A 894 21.55 21.59 -12.50
C ALA A 894 21.41 21.17 -11.05
N ASN A 895 21.89 19.98 -10.73
CA ASN A 895 22.06 19.44 -9.38
C ASN A 895 23.52 19.00 -9.24
N TYR A 896 24.22 19.50 -8.21
CA TYR A 896 25.65 19.25 -8.04
C TYR A 896 26.03 18.97 -6.58
N GLU A 897 26.80 17.91 -6.37
CA GLU A 897 27.46 17.59 -5.10
C GLU A 897 28.83 18.27 -5.02
N ILE A 898 28.85 19.39 -4.31
CA ILE A 898 30.05 20.19 -4.04
C ILE A 898 31.04 19.36 -3.21
N ASP A 899 30.54 18.79 -2.12
CA ASP A 899 31.25 17.87 -1.23
C ASP A 899 30.26 16.90 -0.56
N VAL A 900 30.76 15.97 0.26
CA VAL A 900 29.94 14.94 0.95
C VAL A 900 28.87 15.50 1.91
N LYS A 901 28.90 16.81 2.20
CA LYS A 901 27.96 17.51 3.07
C LYS A 901 27.11 18.54 2.33
N HIS A 902 27.52 19.05 1.17
CA HIS A 902 26.84 20.16 0.50
C HIS A 902 26.43 19.80 -0.93
N ARG A 903 25.15 20.02 -1.24
CA ARG A 903 24.58 19.91 -2.58
C ARG A 903 23.89 21.21 -2.95
N VAL A 904 23.96 21.57 -4.23
CA VAL A 904 23.26 22.73 -4.77
C VAL A 904 22.38 22.30 -5.92
N ALA A 905 21.18 22.86 -5.99
CA ALA A 905 20.30 22.79 -7.14
C ALA A 905 20.00 24.19 -7.66
N VAL A 906 20.02 24.33 -8.98
CA VAL A 906 19.66 25.56 -9.69
C VAL A 906 18.61 25.22 -10.74
N ARG A 907 17.55 26.01 -10.84
CA ARG A 907 16.58 26.00 -11.95
C ARG A 907 16.41 27.42 -12.44
N SER A 908 16.34 27.62 -13.74
CA SER A 908 16.21 28.95 -14.33
C SER A 908 15.52 28.90 -15.68
N TYR A 909 14.64 29.86 -15.92
CA TYR A 909 14.02 30.12 -17.22
C TYR A 909 14.28 31.56 -17.62
N TYR A 910 14.77 31.75 -18.85
CA TYR A 910 15.08 33.06 -19.42
C TYR A 910 14.29 33.26 -20.71
N ASP A 911 13.50 34.33 -20.76
CA ASP A 911 12.78 34.75 -21.96
C ASP A 911 13.68 35.65 -22.82
N LEU A 912 14.03 35.14 -23.99
CA LEU A 912 14.88 35.82 -24.98
C LEU A 912 14.17 37.00 -25.65
N ASP A 913 12.85 36.95 -25.79
CA ASP A 913 12.08 38.01 -26.44
C ASP A 913 11.86 39.18 -25.49
N ARG A 914 11.53 38.90 -24.22
CA ARG A 914 11.42 39.92 -23.17
C ARG A 914 12.78 40.37 -22.62
N ASN A 915 13.84 39.64 -22.95
CA ASN A 915 15.20 39.86 -22.43
C ASN A 915 15.21 39.90 -20.89
N ASN A 916 14.47 38.97 -20.27
CA ASN A 916 14.29 38.91 -18.83
C ASN A 916 14.47 37.49 -18.29
N LEU A 917 14.90 37.40 -17.03
CA LEU A 917 14.92 36.17 -16.27
C LEU A 917 13.55 35.97 -15.66
N ASP A 918 12.77 35.04 -16.19
CA ASP A 918 11.39 34.77 -15.74
C ASP A 918 11.39 34.09 -14.37
N GLN A 919 12.18 33.02 -14.22
CA GLN A 919 12.25 32.27 -12.97
C GLN A 919 13.69 31.91 -12.62
N LEU A 920 14.00 31.92 -11.33
CA LEU A 920 15.26 31.42 -10.76
C LEU A 920 15.02 30.79 -9.39
N ASP A 921 15.28 29.49 -9.28
CA ASP A 921 15.34 28.79 -8.00
C ASP A 921 16.78 28.36 -7.72
N VAL A 922 17.27 28.66 -6.52
CA VAL A 922 18.57 28.20 -6.01
C VAL A 922 18.36 27.56 -4.65
N THR A 923 18.68 26.27 -4.54
CA THR A 923 18.60 25.52 -3.29
C THR A 923 19.96 25.01 -2.85
N LEU A 924 20.34 25.33 -1.62
CA LEU A 924 21.52 24.78 -0.96
C LEU A 924 21.09 23.77 0.09
N VAL A 925 21.49 22.51 -0.06
CA VAL A 925 21.25 21.43 0.90
C VAL A 925 22.54 21.13 1.66
N ARG A 926 22.45 21.07 2.99
CA ARG A 926 23.53 20.66 3.89
C ARG A 926 23.13 19.41 4.66
N LYS A 927 24.00 18.39 4.61
CA LYS A 927 23.93 17.18 5.42
C LYS A 927 24.57 17.41 6.79
N PHE A 928 23.82 17.09 7.83
CA PHE A 928 24.25 16.98 9.23
C PHE A 928 24.21 15.51 9.66
N PRO A 929 24.69 15.16 10.87
CA PRO A 929 24.58 13.78 11.37
C PRO A 929 23.10 13.35 11.46
N ARG A 930 22.66 12.48 10.55
CA ARG A 930 21.31 11.90 10.47
C ARG A 930 20.17 12.87 10.13
N TRP A 931 20.47 14.05 9.61
CA TRP A 931 19.46 15.00 9.11
C TRP A 931 20.03 15.95 8.05
N TYR A 932 19.15 16.64 7.33
CA TYR A 932 19.47 17.59 6.27
C TYR A 932 18.76 18.91 6.54
N ALA A 933 19.39 20.01 6.15
CA ALA A 933 18.77 21.32 6.04
C ALA A 933 18.87 21.82 4.60
N ALA A 934 17.86 22.52 4.11
CA ALA A 934 17.89 23.23 2.85
C ALA A 934 17.47 24.68 3.03
N LEU A 935 18.14 25.56 2.27
CA LEU A 935 17.75 26.94 2.07
C LEU A 935 17.46 27.13 0.59
N THR A 936 16.23 27.51 0.28
CA THR A 936 15.75 27.76 -1.09
C THR A 936 15.48 29.24 -1.26
N PHE A 937 16.04 29.80 -2.32
CA PHE A 937 15.75 31.14 -2.83
C PHE A 937 15.00 30.99 -4.14
N GLY A 938 13.83 31.59 -4.25
CA GLY A 938 13.04 31.67 -5.47
C GLY A 938 12.87 33.12 -5.90
N LEU A 939 12.97 33.36 -7.19
CA LEU A 939 12.59 34.60 -7.84
C LEU A 939 11.67 34.25 -8.99
N ASP A 940 10.47 34.81 -8.97
CA ASP A 940 9.51 34.76 -10.06
C ASP A 940 9.23 36.19 -10.53
N ARG A 941 9.60 36.50 -11.77
CA ARG A 941 9.36 37.81 -12.38
C ARG A 941 8.03 37.88 -13.11
N ILE A 942 7.36 36.75 -13.33
CA ILE A 942 6.03 36.72 -13.94
C ILE A 942 5.00 37.20 -12.93
N THR A 943 5.07 36.69 -11.69
CA THR A 943 4.19 37.08 -10.57
C THR A 943 4.82 38.12 -9.63
N GLU A 944 5.99 38.65 -10.00
CA GLU A 944 6.79 39.58 -9.18
C GLU A 944 7.05 39.08 -7.74
N ASP A 945 7.13 37.76 -7.52
CA ASP A 945 7.32 37.15 -6.20
C ASP A 945 8.80 36.82 -5.91
N PHE A 946 9.24 37.18 -4.72
CA PHE A 946 10.50 36.74 -4.15
C PHE A 946 10.24 35.84 -2.95
N SER A 947 10.81 34.64 -2.96
CA SER A 947 10.59 33.64 -1.91
C SER A 947 11.87 33.15 -1.25
N VAL A 948 11.80 32.94 0.06
CA VAL A 948 12.85 32.28 0.85
C VAL A 948 12.21 31.20 1.71
N GLY A 949 12.64 29.95 1.48
CA GLY A 949 12.16 28.78 2.20
C GLY A 949 13.27 28.08 2.97
N VAL A 950 12.94 27.62 4.18
CA VAL A 950 13.83 26.76 4.98
C VAL A 950 13.18 25.39 5.10
N SER A 951 13.97 24.34 4.86
CA SER A 951 13.50 22.96 4.99
C SER A 951 14.47 22.13 5.83
N VAL A 952 13.96 21.24 6.66
CA VAL A 952 14.73 20.35 7.53
C VAL A 952 14.08 18.98 7.53
N TRP A 953 14.87 17.91 7.36
CA TRP A 953 14.35 16.55 7.37
C TRP A 953 15.36 15.52 7.89
N PRO A 954 14.90 14.44 8.54
CA PRO A 954 15.76 13.34 8.95
C PRO A 954 16.30 12.55 7.75
N GLU A 955 17.51 12.03 7.88
CA GLU A 955 18.08 11.09 6.91
C GLU A 955 17.24 9.81 6.83
N GLY A 956 17.02 9.29 5.62
CA GLY A 956 16.17 8.12 5.38
C GLY A 956 14.66 8.39 5.42
N ALA A 957 14.22 9.60 5.82
CA ALA A 957 12.81 9.96 5.85
C ALA A 957 12.54 11.37 5.26
N PRO A 958 12.80 11.58 3.95
CA PRO A 958 12.52 12.86 3.28
C PRO A 958 11.03 13.25 3.35
N GLY A 959 10.13 12.27 3.46
CA GLY A 959 8.70 12.50 3.66
C GLY A 959 8.36 13.23 4.97
N ALA A 960 9.24 13.17 5.98
CA ALA A 960 9.07 13.83 7.28
C ALA A 960 9.63 15.26 7.31
N ALA A 961 9.90 15.87 6.15
CA ALA A 961 10.43 17.22 6.09
C ALA A 961 9.49 18.27 6.69
N ILE A 962 10.07 19.16 7.50
CA ILE A 962 9.52 20.45 7.89
C ILE A 962 10.05 21.46 6.86
N GLY A 963 9.20 22.01 6.00
CA GLY A 963 9.54 22.92 4.91
C GLY A 963 9.12 22.38 3.55
N HIS A 964 9.72 22.94 2.50
CA HIS A 964 9.46 22.57 1.12
C HIS A 964 10.05 21.18 0.80
N LYS A 965 9.26 20.32 0.14
CA LYS A 965 9.66 18.92 -0.14
C LYS A 965 10.33 18.72 -1.50
N ARG A 966 10.17 19.65 -2.44
CA ARG A 966 10.66 19.57 -3.84
C ARG A 966 12.11 19.13 -3.96
N TYR A 967 12.98 19.62 -3.07
CA TYR A 967 14.41 19.35 -3.13
C TYR A 967 14.91 18.34 -2.10
N THR A 968 14.01 17.58 -1.45
CA THR A 968 14.41 16.58 -0.44
C THR A 968 15.04 15.33 -1.08
N SER A 969 14.69 15.02 -2.33
CA SER A 969 15.26 13.96 -3.16
C SER A 969 16.78 14.12 -3.33
N LEU A 970 17.25 15.38 -3.38
CA LEU A 970 18.67 15.74 -3.44
C LEU A 970 19.50 15.20 -2.29
N ALA A 971 18.89 14.76 -1.18
CA ALA A 971 19.60 14.07 -0.09
C ALA A 971 20.16 12.70 -0.49
N THR A 972 19.63 12.08 -1.55
CA THR A 972 19.98 10.70 -1.94
C THR A 972 20.53 10.59 -3.36
N SER A 973 20.08 11.45 -4.27
CA SER A 973 20.49 11.42 -5.67
C SER A 973 20.66 12.83 -6.20
N THR A 974 21.60 13.03 -7.12
CA THR A 974 21.64 14.27 -7.90
C THR A 974 20.71 14.23 -9.10
N GLY A 975 20.16 13.09 -9.51
CA GLY A 975 19.33 12.99 -10.71
C GLY A 975 18.17 14.00 -10.70
N ILE A 976 17.88 14.61 -11.85
CA ILE A 976 16.75 15.53 -12.03
C ILE A 976 15.53 14.69 -12.36
N ARG A 977 14.53 14.66 -11.47
CA ARG A 977 13.26 13.96 -11.71
C ARG A 977 12.19 14.92 -12.23
N PRO A 978 11.17 14.42 -12.97
CA PRO A 978 10.04 15.24 -13.42
C PRO A 978 9.25 15.89 -12.27
N GLU A 979 9.37 15.34 -11.05
CA GLU A 979 8.72 15.83 -9.83
C GLU A 979 9.55 16.91 -9.09
N ASP A 980 10.78 17.21 -9.53
CA ASP A 980 11.73 18.15 -8.89
C ASP A 980 11.75 19.56 -9.50
#